data_AF-A0AA36JFI2-F1
#
_entry.id   AF-A0AA36JFI2-F1
#
_cell.length_a   1.000
_cell.length_b   1.000
_cell.length_c   1.000
_cell.angle_alpha   90.00
_cell.angle_beta   90.00
_cell.angle_gamma   90.00
#
_symmetry.space_group_name_H-M   'P 1'
#
loop_
_entity.id
_entity.type
_entity.pdbx_description
1 polymer ?
#
loop_
_entity_poly.entity_id
_entity_poly.type
_entity_poly.pdbx_seq_one_letter_code
_entity_poly.pdbx_strand_id
1 'polypeptide(L)'
;MTESEAGDDEIAQLESSRSFQMSLVLKIMKADLTKNFDKFGRMDPFAVVEWRTSDDSFVLSKTRKDWNSHMNPVWEHTCRPRPFEGNETIRIEVFDANMVSQNTPCGHAEVQVAELISGLTGGVPSPTQAERHNELKLPLKLNKEDTGTVVVQAMVVPIHKCKKAELTKVDSSLFETPVKRLGVSGGTAPFFKLHLKDGRSPSFYIGKDLSRASDEVDFYEEVQECRQTPSAASLLPLFEFTFDYAGILKVHEEGKENKKPLDLLVLRNLHDGMTKLRLLDIKIGQKTAQAGWQGKSRAAALRQAIIDGHTNSAGEGFRLEGFDGQPETLKSLDPLLDLGHGSEKMAKKAMRIMLQRMHAATMLLYLVDLQDLPPPSQVQLTNTLSQSEMAEIVLHEMVRRLTRLSIACVKCSVPQKWIGSSVALGFDVGELTKRGEEEQLREKVIVSIFDWGRSELNTLEKHADLSAADQADRHEYWQYYVGGIMRLSLEVTRAYFQRFGNAGTWDSVAFMIYDFDSMSENDFMGKVEVPLEETKEMTEHVTFNPRMNRLASGVASFQRCCWKKKAKLTYSIEWVSHPSFSRLAGVWRVKLIRAVNLPREDLMMIKGSSDPLVEVIAHSADGFCFRQRSSSKIRSLNPEWNEVFEVPVTRSADTLQEALAESGVQLPSDLETGQLLPPEKTKAEMLMEAGGRKRRASVSSLCSEEVVQERKESGEMTSHQQSLNERKRKQAWVSLITAAAEAQSVTKQESRLPEEVRLGAARIVADTEDVLLRRENIVACDTVWKVEGDEGKPEGECCAAAEGCRFM
;
A
#
# COMPACT_ATOMS: atom_id res chain seq x y z
N MET A 1 53.11 3.97 -22.05
CA MET A 1 52.82 3.50 -23.42
C MET A 1 52.19 2.13 -23.27
N THR A 2 51.03 2.01 -22.60
CA THR A 2 49.62 2.25 -23.02
C THR A 2 49.03 1.10 -23.83
N GLU A 3 48.76 -0.02 -23.14
CA GLU A 3 47.78 -1.04 -23.57
C GLU A 3 46.32 -0.61 -23.27
N SER A 4 46.10 0.60 -22.75
CA SER A 4 44.76 1.13 -22.41
C SER A 4 44.06 1.85 -23.56
N GLU A 5 44.76 2.23 -24.64
CA GLU A 5 44.17 3.01 -25.74
C GLU A 5 43.51 2.12 -26.82
N ALA A 6 43.86 0.83 -26.89
CA ALA A 6 43.29 -0.08 -27.89
C ALA A 6 41.88 -0.60 -27.54
N GLY A 7 41.50 -0.59 -26.26
CA GLY A 7 40.17 -1.03 -25.81
C GLY A 7 39.09 0.04 -25.99
N ASP A 8 39.45 1.31 -25.87
CA ASP A 8 38.50 2.43 -25.96
C ASP A 8 38.07 2.69 -27.42
N ASP A 9 38.97 2.49 -28.39
CA ASP A 9 38.64 2.61 -29.82
C ASP A 9 37.77 1.46 -30.35
N GLU A 10 37.91 0.24 -29.80
CA GLU A 10 37.08 -0.91 -30.19
C GLU A 10 35.65 -0.80 -29.62
N ILE A 11 35.52 -0.27 -28.40
CA ILE A 11 34.21 0.07 -27.79
C ILE A 11 33.55 1.22 -28.57
N ALA A 12 34.29 2.28 -28.90
CA ALA A 12 33.75 3.41 -29.68
C ALA A 12 33.32 2.99 -31.11
N GLN A 13 34.05 2.08 -31.76
CA GLN A 13 33.65 1.53 -33.06
C GLN A 13 32.44 0.58 -32.97
N LEU A 14 32.31 -0.20 -31.89
CA LEU A 14 31.13 -1.03 -31.64
C LEU A 14 29.87 -0.20 -31.31
N GLU A 15 30.02 0.93 -30.63
CA GLU A 15 28.92 1.88 -30.34
C GLU A 15 28.50 2.69 -31.57
N SER A 16 29.45 3.06 -32.45
CA SER A 16 29.22 3.83 -33.68
C SER A 16 28.35 3.11 -34.73
N SER A 17 28.27 1.78 -34.70
CA SER A 17 27.56 0.99 -35.72
C SER A 17 26.10 0.63 -35.41
N ARG A 18 25.56 0.99 -34.24
CA ARG A 18 24.16 0.72 -33.89
C ARG A 18 23.29 1.93 -34.22
N SER A 19 22.68 1.93 -35.41
CA SER A 19 21.62 2.88 -35.73
C SER A 19 20.42 2.66 -34.80
N PHE A 20 20.21 3.53 -33.81
CA PHE A 20 19.04 3.49 -32.96
C PHE A 20 17.83 4.01 -33.72
N GLN A 21 16.74 3.24 -33.73
CA GLN A 21 15.45 3.72 -34.23
C GLN A 21 14.73 4.42 -33.08
N MET A 22 14.60 5.74 -33.18
CA MET A 22 13.77 6.52 -32.26
C MET A 22 12.29 6.20 -32.52
N SER A 23 11.53 6.06 -31.44
CA SER A 23 10.09 5.85 -31.52
C SER A 23 9.36 6.78 -30.56
N LEU A 24 8.19 7.23 -31.01
CA LEU A 24 7.25 8.00 -30.22
C LEU A 24 6.36 7.04 -29.43
N VAL A 25 6.27 7.27 -28.13
CA VAL A 25 5.33 6.61 -27.23
C VAL A 25 4.34 7.65 -26.75
N LEU A 26 3.06 7.33 -26.88
CA LEU A 26 1.96 8.17 -26.41
C LEU A 26 1.32 7.52 -25.21
N LYS A 27 1.14 8.26 -24.13
CA LYS A 27 0.33 7.85 -22.97
C LYS A 27 -0.91 8.73 -22.90
N ILE A 28 -2.08 8.13 -23.06
CA ILE A 28 -3.37 8.83 -22.98
C ILE A 28 -3.79 8.85 -21.50
N MET A 29 -3.64 10.00 -20.86
CA MET A 29 -3.75 10.13 -19.40
C MET A 29 -5.21 10.15 -18.96
N LYS A 30 -5.95 11.16 -19.41
CA LYS A 30 -7.34 11.42 -19.01
C LYS A 30 -8.06 12.30 -20.03
N ALA A 31 -9.37 12.47 -19.87
CA ALA A 31 -10.11 13.54 -20.50
C ALA A 31 -11.01 14.25 -19.49
N ASP A 32 -11.30 15.52 -19.75
CA ASP A 32 -12.25 16.34 -19.00
C ASP A 32 -13.32 16.82 -20.00
N LEU A 33 -14.51 16.22 -19.95
CA LEU A 33 -15.62 16.48 -20.88
C LEU A 33 -16.55 17.56 -20.32
N THR A 34 -17.06 18.43 -21.19
CA THR A 34 -17.91 19.57 -20.78
C THR A 34 -19.40 19.25 -20.73
N LYS A 35 -19.82 18.09 -21.25
CA LYS A 35 -21.21 17.65 -21.25
C LYS A 35 -21.35 16.13 -21.17
N ASN A 36 -22.51 15.68 -20.73
CA ASN A 36 -22.90 14.27 -20.75
C ASN A 36 -23.34 13.86 -22.17
N PHE A 37 -22.79 12.76 -22.69
CA PHE A 37 -23.15 12.20 -23.99
C PHE A 37 -24.02 10.94 -23.87
N ASP A 38 -24.19 10.41 -22.65
CA ASP A 38 -25.14 9.34 -22.36
C ASP A 38 -26.55 9.94 -22.14
N LYS A 39 -27.58 9.33 -22.75
CA LYS A 39 -28.97 9.80 -22.62
C LYS A 39 -29.61 9.39 -21.30
N PHE A 40 -29.14 8.30 -20.69
CA PHE A 40 -29.70 7.64 -19.53
C PHE A 40 -28.59 7.14 -18.58
N GLY A 41 -27.97 8.06 -17.86
CA GLY A 41 -27.09 7.73 -16.75
C GLY A 41 -25.70 8.36 -16.85
N ARG A 42 -24.71 7.61 -16.39
CA ARG A 42 -23.30 8.00 -16.42
C ARG A 42 -22.61 7.37 -17.62
N MET A 43 -21.61 8.08 -18.11
CA MET A 43 -20.80 7.67 -19.24
C MET A 43 -19.72 6.68 -18.79
N ASP A 44 -19.31 5.82 -19.72
CA ASP A 44 -18.20 4.88 -19.62
C ASP A 44 -17.17 5.15 -20.73
N PRO A 45 -16.42 6.28 -20.65
CA PRO A 45 -15.66 6.76 -21.79
C PRO A 45 -14.41 5.91 -22.08
N PHE A 46 -14.03 5.88 -23.35
CA PHE A 46 -12.75 5.34 -23.83
C PHE A 46 -12.22 6.18 -24.99
N ALA A 47 -10.91 6.16 -25.20
CA ALA A 47 -10.25 6.82 -26.33
C ALA A 47 -9.74 5.80 -27.36
N VAL A 48 -9.79 6.19 -28.63
CA VAL A 48 -9.17 5.52 -29.77
C VAL A 48 -8.10 6.44 -30.32
N VAL A 49 -6.89 5.92 -30.47
CA VAL A 49 -5.74 6.66 -31.00
C VAL A 49 -5.46 6.14 -32.39
N GLU A 50 -5.55 7.01 -33.37
CA GLU A 50 -5.27 6.74 -34.79
C GLU A 50 -3.98 7.45 -35.21
N TRP A 51 -3.13 6.75 -35.94
CA TRP A 51 -1.91 7.26 -36.54
C TRP A 51 -2.16 7.46 -38.03
N ARG A 52 -1.93 8.68 -38.53
CA ARG A 52 -2.16 9.06 -39.92
C ARG A 52 -0.87 9.53 -40.58
N THR A 53 -0.51 8.90 -41.69
CA THR A 53 0.54 9.36 -42.60
C THR A 53 -0.11 10.08 -43.79
N SER A 54 0.69 10.54 -44.76
CA SER A 54 0.14 11.10 -46.00
C SER A 54 -0.67 10.07 -46.81
N ASP A 55 -0.34 8.78 -46.66
CA ASP A 55 -0.78 7.73 -47.55
C ASP A 55 -1.72 6.71 -46.88
N ASP A 56 -1.72 6.63 -45.54
CA ASP A 56 -2.47 5.63 -44.79
C ASP A 56 -2.90 6.13 -43.40
N SER A 57 -3.89 5.46 -42.81
CA SER A 57 -4.34 5.69 -41.44
C SER A 57 -4.72 4.38 -40.77
N PHE A 58 -4.23 4.15 -39.55
CA PHE A 58 -4.56 2.96 -38.77
C PHE A 58 -4.75 3.27 -37.29
N VAL A 59 -5.58 2.47 -36.63
CA VAL A 59 -5.76 2.54 -35.17
C VAL A 59 -4.50 2.03 -34.48
N LEU A 60 -3.79 2.95 -33.83
CA LEU A 60 -2.59 2.64 -33.05
C LEU A 60 -2.95 1.93 -31.75
N SER A 61 -3.95 2.44 -31.04
CA SER A 61 -4.35 1.88 -29.75
C SER A 61 -5.78 2.26 -29.37
N LYS A 62 -6.31 1.56 -28.37
CA LYS A 62 -7.63 1.83 -27.78
C LYS A 62 -7.53 1.65 -26.27
N THR A 63 -7.98 2.65 -25.52
CA THR A 63 -8.00 2.57 -24.06
C THR A 63 -9.10 1.62 -23.59
N ARG A 64 -9.00 1.17 -22.33
CA ARG A 64 -10.16 0.56 -21.67
C ARG A 64 -11.31 1.57 -21.56
N LYS A 65 -12.51 1.04 -21.35
CA LYS A 65 -13.66 1.81 -20.85
C LYS A 65 -13.40 2.16 -19.39
N ASP A 66 -13.54 3.42 -19.03
CA ASP A 66 -13.46 3.85 -17.64
C ASP A 66 -14.86 3.90 -17.02
N TRP A 67 -15.27 2.75 -16.47
CA TRP A 67 -16.62 2.54 -15.99
C TRP A 67 -16.98 3.50 -14.86
N ASN A 68 -18.11 4.19 -14.97
CA ASN A 68 -18.66 5.09 -13.96
C ASN A 68 -17.82 6.37 -13.70
N SER A 69 -16.82 6.64 -14.53
CA SER A 69 -15.99 7.88 -14.47
C SER A 69 -16.73 9.11 -14.99
N HIS A 70 -17.80 8.90 -15.77
CA HIS A 70 -18.66 9.94 -16.31
C HIS A 70 -17.88 10.93 -17.19
N MET A 71 -17.81 12.21 -16.81
CA MET A 71 -17.19 13.25 -17.65
C MET A 71 -15.68 13.40 -17.44
N ASN A 72 -15.08 12.70 -16.46
CA ASN A 72 -13.65 12.86 -16.14
C ASN A 72 -12.92 11.50 -16.15
N PRO A 73 -12.90 10.77 -17.29
CA PRO A 73 -12.24 9.48 -17.39
C PRO A 73 -10.72 9.58 -17.20
N VAL A 74 -10.14 8.61 -16.50
CA VAL A 74 -8.70 8.44 -16.29
C VAL A 74 -8.27 7.07 -16.80
N TRP A 75 -7.49 7.07 -17.88
CA TRP A 75 -7.06 5.83 -18.55
C TRP A 75 -5.63 5.46 -18.23
N GLU A 76 -4.71 6.43 -18.20
CA GLU A 76 -3.25 6.24 -18.08
C GLU A 76 -2.72 5.16 -19.04
N HIS A 77 -3.23 5.18 -20.27
CA HIS A 77 -3.02 4.11 -21.24
C HIS A 77 -1.82 4.38 -22.14
N THR A 78 -0.81 3.52 -22.06
CA THR A 78 0.39 3.61 -22.91
C THR A 78 0.14 2.93 -24.25
N CYS A 79 0.22 3.70 -25.33
CA CYS A 79 0.11 3.21 -26.70
C CYS A 79 1.37 2.45 -27.11
N ARG A 80 1.23 1.64 -28.16
CA ARG A 80 2.39 0.99 -28.78
C ARG A 80 3.36 2.05 -29.31
N PRO A 81 4.66 1.97 -28.96
CA PRO A 81 5.70 2.76 -29.59
C PRO A 81 5.65 2.70 -31.12
N ARG A 82 5.87 3.84 -31.79
CA ARG A 82 5.94 3.93 -33.25
C ARG A 82 7.16 4.72 -33.71
N PRO A 83 7.93 4.21 -34.68
CA PRO A 83 8.85 5.04 -35.44
C PRO A 83 8.11 6.20 -36.09
N PHE A 84 8.76 7.34 -36.22
CA PHE A 84 8.16 8.55 -36.79
C PHE A 84 9.16 9.33 -37.64
N GLU A 85 8.64 10.08 -38.60
CA GLU A 85 9.35 11.00 -39.49
C GLU A 85 9.02 12.48 -39.18
N GLY A 86 7.96 12.72 -38.41
CA GLY A 86 7.51 14.03 -37.92
C GLY A 86 6.34 14.64 -38.69
N ASN A 87 6.08 14.17 -39.91
CA ASN A 87 4.98 14.63 -40.77
C ASN A 87 3.63 13.93 -40.48
N GLU A 88 3.63 12.94 -39.58
CA GLU A 88 2.45 12.17 -39.24
C GLU A 88 1.53 12.94 -38.28
N THR A 89 0.23 12.69 -38.38
CA THR A 89 -0.79 13.26 -37.50
C THR A 89 -1.35 12.19 -36.58
N ILE A 90 -1.46 12.54 -35.30
CA ILE A 90 -2.14 11.74 -34.29
C ILE A 90 -3.56 12.25 -34.14
N ARG A 91 -4.56 11.37 -34.31
CA ARG A 91 -5.95 11.66 -33.99
C ARG A 91 -6.38 10.85 -32.77
N ILE A 92 -6.98 11.52 -31.80
CA ILE A 92 -7.51 10.90 -30.58
C ILE A 92 -9.00 11.15 -30.54
N GLU A 93 -9.79 10.08 -30.57
CA GLU A 93 -11.24 10.15 -30.52
C GLU A 93 -11.74 9.57 -29.22
N VAL A 94 -12.55 10.34 -28.47
CA VAL A 94 -13.18 9.89 -27.23
C VAL A 94 -14.60 9.47 -27.54
N PHE A 95 -14.99 8.31 -27.03
CA PHE A 95 -16.31 7.72 -27.17
C PHE A 95 -16.87 7.36 -25.81
N ASP A 96 -18.19 7.31 -25.71
CA ASP A 96 -18.95 6.71 -24.63
C ASP A 96 -19.42 5.32 -25.03
N ALA A 97 -19.19 4.35 -24.16
CA ALA A 97 -19.45 2.96 -24.47
C ALA A 97 -20.93 2.60 -24.25
N ASN A 98 -21.63 2.28 -25.33
CA ASN A 98 -23.01 1.81 -25.25
C ASN A 98 -23.07 0.28 -25.15
N MET A 99 -23.99 -0.23 -24.33
CA MET A 99 -24.20 -1.68 -24.15
C MET A 99 -24.92 -2.32 -25.34
N VAL A 100 -25.87 -1.61 -25.96
CA VAL A 100 -26.79 -2.15 -26.97
C VAL A 100 -26.67 -1.43 -28.32
N SER A 101 -26.29 -0.16 -28.33
CA SER A 101 -26.12 0.64 -29.55
C SER A 101 -24.65 0.86 -29.90
N GLN A 102 -24.39 1.48 -31.04
CA GLN A 102 -23.05 1.98 -31.38
C GLN A 102 -22.58 2.99 -30.32
N ASN A 103 -21.28 3.00 -30.02
CA ASN A 103 -20.68 3.92 -29.04
C ASN A 103 -20.92 5.38 -29.47
N THR A 104 -21.24 6.26 -28.52
CA THR A 104 -21.52 7.68 -28.80
C THR A 104 -20.20 8.44 -28.91
N PRO A 105 -19.93 9.20 -29.99
CA PRO A 105 -18.73 10.03 -30.05
C PRO A 105 -18.87 11.23 -29.09
N CYS A 106 -17.85 11.42 -28.24
CA CYS A 106 -17.77 12.54 -27.30
C CYS A 106 -16.98 13.72 -27.89
N GLY A 107 -15.99 13.44 -28.74
CA GLY A 107 -15.16 14.45 -29.40
C GLY A 107 -13.85 13.88 -29.90
N HIS A 108 -13.09 14.67 -30.66
CA HIS A 108 -11.76 14.28 -31.13
C HIS A 108 -10.77 15.44 -31.09
N ALA A 109 -9.49 15.09 -30.98
CA ALA A 109 -8.36 16.00 -31.09
C ALA A 109 -7.40 15.49 -32.16
N GLU A 110 -6.71 16.40 -32.85
CA GLU A 110 -5.64 16.09 -33.80
C GLU A 110 -4.41 16.92 -33.48
N VAL A 111 -3.22 16.34 -33.62
CA VAL A 111 -1.94 17.01 -33.39
C VAL A 111 -0.87 16.41 -34.30
N GLN A 112 0.01 17.25 -34.84
CA GLN A 112 1.15 16.79 -35.65
C GLN A 112 2.24 16.19 -34.74
N VAL A 113 2.88 15.11 -35.17
CA VAL A 113 3.99 14.50 -34.43
C VAL A 113 5.14 15.49 -34.25
N ALA A 114 5.47 16.29 -35.27
CA ALA A 114 6.45 17.36 -35.13
C ALA A 114 6.09 18.36 -34.02
N GLU A 115 4.81 18.69 -33.82
CA GLU A 115 4.37 19.59 -32.75
C GLU A 115 4.55 18.95 -31.37
N LEU A 116 4.12 17.69 -31.22
CA LEU A 116 4.31 16.90 -30.00
C LEU A 116 5.79 16.85 -29.58
N ILE A 117 6.69 16.69 -30.54
CA ILE A 117 8.12 16.51 -30.31
C ILE A 117 8.85 17.85 -30.23
N SER A 118 8.38 18.90 -30.90
CA SER A 118 9.02 20.23 -30.86
C SER A 118 9.09 20.80 -29.45
N GLY A 119 8.09 20.53 -28.61
CA GLY A 119 8.15 20.89 -27.20
C GLY A 119 9.19 20.08 -26.42
N LEU A 120 9.63 18.93 -26.93
CA LEU A 120 10.64 18.06 -26.30
C LEU A 120 12.07 18.48 -26.69
N THR A 121 12.25 19.13 -27.85
CA THR A 121 13.56 19.30 -28.51
C THR A 121 14.09 20.74 -28.49
N GLY A 122 14.18 21.36 -27.32
CA GLY A 122 15.04 22.56 -27.10
C GLY A 122 16.56 22.31 -27.28
N GLY A 123 16.95 21.37 -28.16
CA GLY A 123 18.28 20.81 -28.38
C GLY A 123 18.16 19.34 -28.77
N VAL A 124 19.03 18.84 -29.66
CA VAL A 124 19.09 17.42 -30.07
C VAL A 124 19.20 16.54 -28.82
N PRO A 125 18.27 15.60 -28.57
CA PRO A 125 18.34 14.76 -27.38
C PRO A 125 19.55 13.83 -27.46
N SER A 126 20.49 14.01 -26.53
CA SER A 126 21.49 12.97 -26.22
C SER A 126 20.76 11.66 -25.87
N PRO A 127 21.30 10.47 -26.20
CA PRO A 127 20.73 9.18 -25.80
C PRO A 127 20.42 9.06 -24.29
N THR A 128 21.13 9.83 -23.45
CA THR A 128 20.91 9.91 -21.99
C THR A 128 19.75 10.84 -21.58
N GLN A 129 19.11 11.55 -22.52
CA GLN A 129 17.99 12.47 -22.31
C GLN A 129 16.63 11.91 -22.79
N ALA A 130 16.53 10.61 -23.07
CA ALA A 130 15.38 9.93 -23.68
C ALA A 130 14.06 9.92 -22.87
N GLU A 131 14.00 10.57 -21.70
CA GLU A 131 12.78 10.69 -20.88
C GLU A 131 12.39 12.16 -20.69
N ARG A 132 12.22 12.88 -21.80
CA ARG A 132 11.44 14.13 -21.76
C ARG A 132 9.98 13.76 -21.93
N HIS A 133 9.16 14.17 -20.97
CA HIS A 133 7.72 14.00 -21.00
C HIS A 133 7.09 15.37 -21.23
N ASN A 134 6.30 15.53 -22.28
CA ASN A 134 5.42 16.68 -22.41
C ASN A 134 3.99 16.22 -22.26
N GLU A 135 3.30 16.81 -21.28
CA GLU A 135 1.85 16.74 -21.22
C GLU A 135 1.27 17.82 -22.12
N LEU A 136 0.51 17.40 -23.12
CA LEU A 136 -0.26 18.28 -23.99
C LEU A 136 -1.73 18.12 -23.68
N LYS A 137 -2.39 19.26 -23.42
CA LYS A 137 -3.84 19.35 -23.30
C LYS A 137 -4.42 19.71 -24.67
N LEU A 138 -5.05 18.74 -25.31
CA LEU A 138 -5.62 18.91 -26.64
C LEU A 138 -7.13 19.14 -26.53
N PRO A 139 -7.69 20.20 -27.14
CA PRO A 139 -9.13 20.45 -27.12
C PRO A 139 -9.87 19.39 -27.95
N LEU A 140 -10.88 18.77 -27.35
CA LEU A 140 -11.76 17.81 -28.01
C LEU A 140 -12.89 18.55 -28.72
N LYS A 141 -13.06 18.29 -30.01
CA LYS A 141 -14.12 18.88 -30.83
C LYS A 141 -15.10 17.84 -31.34
N LEU A 142 -16.39 18.17 -31.33
CA LEU A 142 -17.45 17.41 -31.98
C LEU A 142 -18.32 18.38 -32.78
N ASN A 143 -18.45 18.18 -34.09
CA ASN A 143 -19.22 19.09 -34.96
C ASN A 143 -18.80 20.57 -34.84
N LYS A 144 -17.49 20.84 -34.65
CA LYS A 144 -16.88 22.16 -34.41
C LYS A 144 -17.17 22.79 -33.03
N GLU A 145 -17.95 22.13 -32.17
CA GLU A 145 -18.12 22.55 -30.78
C GLU A 145 -17.00 21.98 -29.91
N ASP A 146 -16.52 22.76 -28.95
CA ASP A 146 -15.60 22.28 -27.92
C ASP A 146 -16.37 21.43 -26.89
N THR A 147 -15.89 20.21 -26.69
CA THR A 147 -16.56 19.16 -25.92
C THR A 147 -15.77 18.70 -24.70
N GLY A 148 -14.57 19.25 -24.53
CA GLY A 148 -13.66 18.89 -23.45
C GLY A 148 -12.21 19.04 -23.84
N THR A 149 -11.34 18.45 -23.04
CA THR A 149 -9.91 18.33 -23.30
C THR A 149 -9.45 16.90 -23.06
N VAL A 150 -8.52 16.42 -23.88
CA VAL A 150 -7.78 15.17 -23.62
C VAL A 150 -6.34 15.51 -23.26
N VAL A 151 -5.81 14.86 -22.23
CA VAL A 151 -4.42 15.04 -21.78
C VAL A 151 -3.61 13.87 -22.32
N VAL A 152 -2.58 14.18 -23.11
CA VAL A 152 -1.67 13.20 -23.71
C VAL A 152 -0.25 13.51 -23.31
N GLN A 153 0.47 12.48 -22.89
CA GLN A 153 1.89 12.55 -22.63
C GLN A 153 2.65 11.90 -23.79
N ALA A 154 3.61 12.63 -24.37
CA ALA A 154 4.49 12.11 -25.43
C ALA A 154 5.90 11.87 -24.89
N MET A 155 6.51 10.75 -25.29
CA MET A 155 7.88 10.36 -24.96
C MET A 155 8.59 9.89 -26.23
N VAL A 156 9.83 10.32 -26.45
CA VAL A 156 10.67 9.81 -27.55
C VAL A 156 11.73 8.90 -26.97
N VAL A 157 11.63 7.60 -27.29
CA VAL A 157 12.50 6.58 -26.72
C VAL A 157 13.27 5.85 -27.81
N PRO A 158 14.57 5.55 -27.59
CA PRO A 158 15.31 4.63 -28.45
C PRO A 158 14.84 3.20 -28.16
N ILE A 159 14.28 2.51 -29.16
CA ILE A 159 13.86 1.12 -29.01
C ILE A 159 15.03 0.19 -29.27
N HIS A 160 15.31 -0.66 -28.30
CA HIS A 160 16.33 -1.70 -28.40
C HIS A 160 15.66 -3.07 -28.50
N LYS A 161 16.07 -3.89 -29.47
CA LYS A 161 15.74 -5.31 -29.43
C LYS A 161 16.60 -5.96 -28.35
N CYS A 162 16.03 -6.19 -27.17
CA CYS A 162 16.69 -7.00 -26.13
C CYS A 162 16.97 -8.39 -26.72
N LYS A 163 18.23 -8.82 -26.63
CA LYS A 163 18.57 -10.22 -26.87
C LYS A 163 18.26 -10.96 -25.58
N LYS A 164 17.81 -12.21 -25.68
CA LYS A 164 17.64 -13.04 -24.49
C LYS A 164 18.98 -13.09 -23.74
N ALA A 165 19.03 -12.52 -22.54
CA ALA A 165 20.24 -12.47 -21.73
C ALA A 165 20.74 -13.88 -21.42
N GLU A 166 22.05 -14.08 -21.47
CA GLU A 166 22.67 -15.29 -20.94
C GLU A 166 22.57 -15.24 -19.41
N LEU A 167 22.27 -16.38 -18.78
CA LEU A 167 22.17 -16.46 -17.33
C LEU A 167 23.50 -16.10 -16.67
N THR A 168 23.48 -15.13 -15.77
CA THR A 168 24.64 -14.68 -15.00
C THR A 168 25.11 -15.81 -14.10
N LYS A 169 26.38 -16.22 -14.25
CA LYS A 169 26.97 -17.31 -13.45
C LYS A 169 27.85 -16.74 -12.34
N VAL A 170 27.69 -17.28 -11.15
CA VAL A 170 28.52 -16.95 -9.99
C VAL A 170 29.68 -17.92 -9.89
N ASP A 171 30.90 -17.39 -9.68
CA ASP A 171 32.05 -18.23 -9.41
C ASP A 171 31.88 -18.97 -8.07
N SER A 172 31.82 -20.29 -8.13
CA SER A 172 31.72 -21.17 -6.96
C SER A 172 32.88 -21.04 -5.98
N SER A 173 34.05 -20.55 -6.43
CA SER A 173 35.21 -20.33 -5.56
C SER A 173 34.97 -19.27 -4.48
N LEU A 174 34.03 -18.35 -4.72
CA LEU A 174 33.63 -17.29 -3.78
C LEU A 174 32.88 -17.84 -2.56
N PHE A 175 32.42 -19.09 -2.60
CA PHE A 175 31.58 -19.67 -1.56
C PHE A 175 32.21 -20.92 -0.93
N GLU A 176 31.82 -21.23 0.31
CA GLU A 176 32.06 -22.55 0.89
C GLU A 176 31.16 -23.61 0.25
N THR A 177 31.72 -24.80 0.05
CA THR A 177 31.02 -25.98 -0.49
C THR A 177 31.43 -27.22 0.31
N PRO A 178 30.52 -28.16 0.61
CA PRO A 178 29.09 -28.16 0.24
C PRO A 178 28.25 -27.18 1.05
N VAL A 179 27.06 -26.82 0.53
CA VAL A 179 26.14 -25.88 1.19
C VAL A 179 25.08 -26.58 2.03
N LYS A 180 24.66 -25.93 3.12
CA LYS A 180 23.70 -26.48 4.07
C LYS A 180 22.28 -25.99 3.79
N ARG A 181 21.32 -26.91 3.68
CA ARG A 181 19.90 -26.59 3.51
C ARG A 181 19.31 -25.95 4.78
N LEU A 182 18.51 -24.90 4.60
CA LEU A 182 17.78 -24.23 5.68
C LEU A 182 16.37 -24.80 5.83
N GLY A 183 15.94 -24.97 7.08
CA GLY A 183 14.57 -25.34 7.43
C GLY A 183 13.65 -24.12 7.40
N VAL A 184 13.32 -23.61 6.22
CA VAL A 184 12.38 -22.48 6.11
C VAL A 184 10.94 -22.96 6.24
N SER A 185 10.11 -22.15 6.91
CA SER A 185 8.68 -22.42 7.03
C SER A 185 7.94 -21.80 5.84
N GLY A 186 7.33 -22.62 4.98
CA GLY A 186 6.22 -22.18 4.13
C GLY A 186 6.45 -21.85 2.65
N GLY A 187 7.68 -21.89 2.13
CA GLY A 187 7.97 -21.61 0.70
C GLY A 187 7.87 -22.82 -0.25
N THR A 188 7.69 -22.55 -1.56
CA THR A 188 7.70 -23.60 -2.60
C THR A 188 9.12 -24.12 -2.85
N ALA A 189 10.13 -23.25 -2.78
CA ALA A 189 11.54 -23.56 -3.02
C ALA A 189 12.34 -23.67 -1.69
N PRO A 190 13.20 -24.69 -1.54
CA PRO A 190 14.18 -24.73 -0.45
C PRO A 190 15.20 -23.59 -0.51
N PHE A 191 15.68 -23.16 0.66
CA PHE A 191 16.79 -22.22 0.78
C PHE A 191 18.03 -22.92 1.34
N PHE A 192 19.20 -22.34 1.07
CA PHE A 192 20.51 -22.85 1.44
C PHE A 192 21.34 -21.71 2.04
N LYS A 193 22.03 -22.01 3.13
CA LYS A 193 23.01 -21.11 3.73
C LYS A 193 24.23 -21.07 2.82
N LEU A 194 24.63 -19.86 2.42
CA LEU A 194 25.87 -19.61 1.72
C LEU A 194 26.85 -18.94 2.67
N HIS A 195 28.14 -19.28 2.57
CA HIS A 195 29.23 -18.55 3.25
C HIS A 195 30.14 -17.93 2.20
N LEU A 196 30.16 -16.61 2.15
CA LEU A 196 30.91 -15.80 1.20
C LEU A 196 32.36 -15.57 1.67
N LYS A 197 33.33 -15.60 0.75
CA LYS A 197 34.78 -15.51 1.02
C LYS A 197 35.45 -14.19 0.57
N ASP A 198 34.68 -13.18 0.18
CA ASP A 198 35.18 -11.97 -0.50
C ASP A 198 35.40 -10.74 0.42
N GLY A 199 35.42 -10.94 1.73
CA GLY A 199 35.62 -9.88 2.73
C GLY A 199 34.34 -9.19 3.20
N ARG A 200 33.19 -9.39 2.54
CA ARG A 200 31.88 -9.03 3.09
C ARG A 200 31.48 -9.99 4.22
N SER A 201 30.33 -9.72 4.84
CA SER A 201 29.74 -10.64 5.82
C SER A 201 29.61 -12.05 5.23
N PRO A 202 30.03 -13.12 5.94
CA PRO A 202 29.89 -14.49 5.44
C PRO A 202 28.44 -14.84 5.10
N SER A 203 27.46 -14.27 5.81
CA SER A 203 26.03 -14.49 5.56
C SER A 203 25.39 -13.52 4.57
N PHE A 204 26.18 -12.75 3.81
CA PHE A 204 25.68 -11.68 2.94
C PHE A 204 24.64 -12.16 1.91
N TYR A 205 24.82 -13.37 1.39
CA TYR A 205 23.92 -14.00 0.42
C TYR A 205 23.23 -15.26 0.97
N ILE A 206 22.09 -15.58 0.37
CA ILE A 206 21.33 -16.82 0.56
C ILE A 206 21.08 -17.47 -0.80
N GLY A 207 21.09 -18.81 -0.85
CA GLY A 207 20.80 -19.57 -2.06
C GLY A 207 19.37 -20.06 -2.07
N LYS A 208 18.62 -19.84 -3.15
CA LYS A 208 17.27 -20.38 -3.37
C LYS A 208 17.33 -21.42 -4.49
N ASP A 209 16.71 -22.59 -4.27
CA ASP A 209 16.72 -23.68 -5.26
C ASP A 209 16.06 -23.26 -6.58
N LEU A 210 16.84 -23.23 -7.66
CA LEU A 210 16.38 -22.75 -8.96
C LEU A 210 15.34 -23.68 -9.61
N SER A 211 15.34 -24.98 -9.26
CA SER A 211 14.41 -25.96 -9.84
C SER A 211 12.94 -25.64 -9.59
N ARG A 212 12.65 -24.71 -8.69
CA ARG A 212 11.31 -24.22 -8.34
C ARG A 212 11.15 -22.71 -8.48
N ALA A 213 12.11 -22.05 -9.10
CA ALA A 213 12.22 -20.59 -9.20
C ALA A 213 12.72 -20.14 -10.59
N SER A 214 12.45 -20.91 -11.65
CA SER A 214 12.90 -20.58 -13.02
C SER A 214 12.38 -19.21 -13.49
N ASP A 215 11.11 -18.91 -13.25
CA ASP A 215 10.53 -17.66 -13.73
C ASP A 215 11.07 -16.45 -12.94
N GLU A 216 11.53 -16.69 -11.71
CA GLU A 216 12.14 -15.67 -10.86
C GLU A 216 13.57 -15.34 -11.28
N VAL A 217 14.35 -16.31 -11.81
CA VAL A 217 15.68 -15.98 -12.35
C VAL A 217 15.57 -15.11 -13.58
N ASP A 218 14.65 -15.43 -14.49
CA ASP A 218 14.43 -14.64 -15.71
C ASP A 218 14.08 -13.19 -15.34
N PHE A 219 13.26 -12.98 -14.30
CA PHE A 219 12.96 -11.65 -13.80
C PHE A 219 14.21 -10.88 -13.34
N TYR A 220 15.08 -11.50 -12.54
CA TYR A 220 16.29 -10.83 -12.04
C TYR A 220 17.33 -10.54 -13.14
N GLU A 221 17.48 -11.43 -14.12
CA GLU A 221 18.34 -11.18 -15.28
C GLU A 221 17.81 -9.99 -16.11
N GLU A 222 16.50 -9.93 -16.33
CA GLU A 222 15.87 -8.81 -17.02
C GLU A 222 16.01 -7.50 -16.24
N VAL A 223 15.98 -7.53 -14.90
CA VAL A 223 16.28 -6.37 -14.05
C VAL A 223 17.72 -5.89 -14.26
N GLN A 224 18.70 -6.79 -14.32
CA GLN A 224 20.09 -6.42 -14.58
C GLN A 224 20.27 -5.80 -15.97
N GLU A 225 19.65 -6.37 -17.00
CA GLU A 225 19.65 -5.80 -18.36
C GLU A 225 18.99 -4.42 -18.39
N CYS A 226 17.84 -4.26 -17.74
CA CYS A 226 17.13 -2.98 -17.66
C CYS A 226 17.93 -1.91 -16.92
N ARG A 227 18.73 -2.26 -15.90
CA ARG A 227 19.63 -1.31 -15.22
C ARG A 227 20.67 -0.71 -16.16
N GLN A 228 21.02 -1.40 -17.23
CA GLN A 228 21.99 -0.96 -18.23
C GLN A 228 21.33 -0.33 -19.47
N THR A 229 20.00 -0.40 -19.57
CA THR A 229 19.26 0.00 -20.77
C THR A 229 18.56 1.36 -20.55
N PRO A 230 18.89 2.42 -21.31
CA PRO A 230 18.28 3.73 -21.14
C PRO A 230 16.76 3.76 -21.28
N SER A 231 16.17 2.91 -22.14
CA SER A 231 14.71 2.84 -22.35
C SER A 231 13.94 2.26 -21.14
N ALA A 232 14.63 1.65 -20.18
CA ALA A 232 14.06 1.13 -18.94
C ALA A 232 14.23 2.09 -17.74
N ALA A 233 14.63 3.34 -17.97
CA ALA A 233 14.92 4.30 -16.90
C ALA A 233 13.72 4.51 -15.94
N SER A 234 12.48 4.52 -16.45
CA SER A 234 11.26 4.58 -15.63
C SER A 234 11.06 3.41 -14.65
N LEU A 235 11.73 2.27 -14.86
CA LEU A 235 11.68 1.11 -13.96
C LEU A 235 12.77 1.14 -12.88
N LEU A 236 13.83 1.94 -13.04
CA LEU A 236 14.96 1.99 -12.10
C LEU A 236 14.53 2.29 -10.65
N PRO A 237 13.62 3.24 -10.39
CA PRO A 237 13.15 3.50 -9.02
C PRO A 237 12.46 2.29 -8.38
N LEU A 238 11.85 1.41 -9.17
CA LEU A 238 11.26 0.16 -8.65
C LEU A 238 12.34 -0.86 -8.28
N PHE A 239 13.45 -0.89 -9.03
CA PHE A 239 14.54 -1.83 -8.78
C PHE A 239 15.34 -1.51 -7.52
N GLU A 240 15.22 -0.31 -6.95
CA GLU A 240 15.74 0.02 -5.61
C GLU A 240 15.12 -0.87 -4.52
N PHE A 241 13.93 -1.41 -4.78
CA PHE A 241 13.21 -2.28 -3.84
C PHE A 241 13.40 -3.77 -4.15
N THR A 242 14.12 -4.14 -5.22
CA THR A 242 14.47 -5.54 -5.49
C THR A 242 15.67 -5.97 -4.66
N PHE A 243 15.81 -7.27 -4.39
CA PHE A 243 17.02 -7.78 -3.73
C PHE A 243 18.23 -7.71 -4.65
N ASP A 244 19.42 -7.57 -4.05
CA ASP A 244 20.66 -7.80 -4.78
C ASP A 244 20.69 -9.24 -5.29
N TYR A 245 20.95 -9.37 -6.58
CA TYR A 245 21.05 -10.63 -7.30
C TYR A 245 22.48 -10.79 -7.81
N ALA A 246 23.16 -11.86 -7.38
CA ALA A 246 24.54 -12.11 -7.78
C ALA A 246 24.67 -12.99 -9.03
N GLY A 247 23.64 -13.79 -9.34
CA GLY A 247 23.68 -14.80 -10.41
C GLY A 247 23.24 -16.18 -9.94
N ILE A 248 23.53 -17.18 -10.77
CA ILE A 248 23.30 -18.60 -10.50
C ILE A 248 24.60 -19.25 -10.03
N LEU A 249 24.54 -19.90 -8.86
CA LEU A 249 25.63 -20.66 -8.27
C LEU A 249 25.37 -22.16 -8.42
N LYS A 250 26.32 -22.88 -9.04
CA LYS A 250 26.29 -24.35 -9.09
C LYS A 250 27.10 -24.93 -7.95
N VAL A 251 26.47 -25.72 -7.07
CA VAL A 251 27.11 -26.23 -5.84
C VAL A 251 26.48 -27.54 -5.34
N HIS A 252 27.20 -28.31 -4.51
CA HIS A 252 26.68 -29.53 -3.89
C HIS A 252 26.03 -29.26 -2.53
N GLU A 253 24.94 -29.97 -2.22
CA GLU A 253 24.32 -29.97 -0.88
C GLU A 253 25.08 -30.92 0.06
N GLU A 254 25.24 -30.51 1.31
CA GLU A 254 25.91 -31.29 2.37
C GLU A 254 25.28 -32.68 2.51
N GLY A 255 26.11 -33.74 2.45
CA GLY A 255 25.69 -35.14 2.48
C GLY A 255 25.10 -35.68 1.17
N LYS A 256 25.14 -34.88 0.08
CA LYS A 256 24.69 -35.27 -1.26
C LYS A 256 25.72 -34.95 -2.33
N GLU A 257 27.00 -35.02 -2.00
CA GLU A 257 28.13 -34.72 -2.87
C GLU A 257 28.17 -35.63 -4.11
N ASN A 258 27.73 -36.89 -3.96
CA ASN A 258 27.65 -37.85 -5.07
C ASN A 258 26.44 -37.63 -6.01
N LYS A 259 25.57 -36.65 -5.73
CA LYS A 259 24.43 -36.31 -6.60
C LYS A 259 24.77 -35.16 -7.54
N LYS A 260 23.93 -34.98 -8.56
CA LYS A 260 24.03 -33.82 -9.47
C LYS A 260 24.07 -32.51 -8.62
N PRO A 261 24.98 -31.57 -8.90
CA PRO A 261 25.01 -30.30 -8.20
C PRO A 261 23.68 -29.55 -8.40
N LEU A 262 23.33 -28.76 -7.39
CA LEU A 262 22.19 -27.85 -7.41
C LEU A 262 22.58 -26.58 -8.16
N ASP A 263 21.61 -25.99 -8.85
CA ASP A 263 21.70 -24.61 -9.32
C ASP A 263 20.90 -23.74 -8.33
N LEU A 264 21.56 -22.76 -7.73
CA LEU A 264 20.98 -21.87 -6.72
C LEU A 264 20.92 -20.44 -7.27
N LEU A 265 19.76 -19.81 -7.14
CA LEU A 265 19.60 -18.37 -7.29
C LEU A 265 20.21 -17.68 -6.07
N VAL A 266 21.25 -16.87 -6.26
CA VAL A 266 21.99 -16.20 -5.17
C VAL A 266 21.43 -14.80 -4.94
N LEU A 267 20.78 -14.60 -3.80
CA LEU A 267 20.08 -13.36 -3.44
C LEU A 267 20.61 -12.75 -2.14
N ARG A 268 20.43 -11.44 -1.94
CA ARG A 268 20.68 -10.77 -0.65
C ARG A 268 19.97 -11.50 0.50
N ASN A 269 20.70 -11.82 1.56
CA ASN A 269 20.13 -12.42 2.75
C ASN A 269 19.59 -11.33 3.70
N LEU A 270 18.27 -11.31 3.94
CA LEU A 270 17.64 -10.34 4.85
C LEU A 270 18.03 -10.52 6.33
N HIS A 271 18.55 -11.67 6.72
CA HIS A 271 19.05 -11.91 8.08
C HIS A 271 20.49 -11.41 8.28
N ASP A 272 21.17 -11.00 7.22
CA ASP A 272 22.56 -10.56 7.32
C ASP A 272 22.67 -9.25 8.12
N GLY A 273 23.55 -9.24 9.13
CA GLY A 273 23.74 -8.09 10.03
C GLY A 273 22.60 -7.86 11.04
N MET A 274 21.60 -8.74 11.08
CA MET A 274 20.48 -8.68 12.03
C MET A 274 20.73 -9.57 13.23
N THR A 275 20.54 -9.05 14.44
CA THR A 275 20.58 -9.85 15.68
C THR A 275 19.32 -10.72 15.79
N LYS A 276 18.15 -10.12 15.57
CA LYS A 276 16.87 -10.82 15.50
C LYS A 276 15.99 -10.11 14.48
N LEU A 277 15.83 -10.69 13.30
CA LEU A 277 14.95 -10.13 12.28
C LEU A 277 13.47 -10.34 12.67
N ARG A 278 12.70 -9.26 12.64
CA ARG A 278 11.23 -9.32 12.61
C ARG A 278 10.76 -8.83 11.24
N LEU A 279 9.95 -9.64 10.55
CA LEU A 279 9.61 -9.42 9.14
C LEU A 279 8.17 -9.84 8.84
N LEU A 280 7.43 -8.97 8.15
CA LEU A 280 6.15 -9.27 7.51
C LEU A 280 6.39 -9.65 6.05
N ASP A 281 5.82 -10.77 5.60
CA ASP A 281 5.69 -11.16 4.19
C ASP A 281 4.28 -10.81 3.72
N ILE A 282 4.12 -9.66 3.05
CA ILE A 282 2.83 -9.11 2.65
C ILE A 282 2.62 -9.34 1.15
N LYS A 283 1.77 -10.29 0.79
CA LYS A 283 1.41 -10.57 -0.61
C LYS A 283 0.53 -9.46 -1.17
N ILE A 284 0.95 -8.85 -2.27
CA ILE A 284 0.28 -7.69 -2.87
C ILE A 284 -0.65 -8.13 -4.02
N GLY A 285 -1.77 -7.43 -4.15
CA GLY A 285 -2.77 -7.58 -5.20
C GLY A 285 -4.11 -8.10 -4.69
N GLN A 286 -5.20 -7.60 -5.29
CA GLN A 286 -6.56 -8.11 -5.06
C GLN A 286 -6.77 -9.52 -5.66
N LYS A 287 -6.05 -9.82 -6.75
CA LYS A 287 -6.01 -11.14 -7.39
C LYS A 287 -4.58 -11.66 -7.36
N THR A 288 -4.35 -12.80 -6.73
CA THR A 288 -2.99 -13.35 -6.52
C THR A 288 -2.71 -14.61 -7.35
N ALA A 289 -3.64 -14.99 -8.23
CA ALA A 289 -3.41 -15.98 -9.27
C ALA A 289 -4.34 -15.75 -10.46
N GLN A 290 -3.86 -16.13 -11.64
CA GLN A 290 -4.62 -16.15 -12.88
C GLN A 290 -4.48 -17.52 -13.55
N ALA A 291 -5.58 -18.04 -14.12
CA ALA A 291 -5.54 -19.29 -14.84
C ALA A 291 -4.73 -19.16 -16.14
N GLY A 292 -3.84 -20.12 -16.40
CA GLY A 292 -2.98 -20.13 -17.59
C GLY A 292 -1.74 -19.23 -17.47
N TRP A 293 -1.63 -18.42 -16.40
CA TRP A 293 -0.47 -17.58 -16.16
C TRP A 293 0.65 -18.36 -15.46
N GLN A 294 1.86 -18.37 -16.04
CA GLN A 294 3.05 -19.02 -15.48
C GLN A 294 2.76 -20.43 -14.93
N GLY A 295 2.15 -21.27 -15.78
CA GLY A 295 1.83 -22.67 -15.46
C GLY A 295 0.69 -22.90 -14.45
N LYS A 296 -0.02 -21.86 -14.00
CA LYS A 296 -1.09 -22.00 -13.01
C LYS A 296 -2.35 -22.63 -13.64
N SER A 297 -2.76 -23.79 -13.13
CA SER A 297 -3.98 -24.46 -13.60
C SER A 297 -5.26 -23.71 -13.22
N ARG A 298 -6.33 -23.88 -14.02
CA ARG A 298 -7.67 -23.31 -13.75
C ARG A 298 -8.19 -23.65 -12.36
N ALA A 299 -8.04 -24.91 -11.93
CA ALA A 299 -8.47 -25.34 -10.60
C ALA A 299 -7.67 -24.67 -9.47
N ALA A 300 -6.36 -24.46 -9.67
CA ALA A 300 -5.54 -23.77 -8.69
C ALA A 300 -5.85 -22.27 -8.61
N ALA A 301 -6.15 -21.63 -9.75
CA ALA A 301 -6.60 -20.24 -9.82
C ALA A 301 -7.97 -20.06 -9.15
N LEU A 302 -8.93 -20.97 -9.39
CA LEU A 302 -10.23 -20.94 -8.72
C LEU A 302 -10.12 -21.07 -7.20
N ARG A 303 -9.29 -22.00 -6.70
CA ARG A 303 -9.03 -22.12 -5.26
C ARG A 303 -8.41 -20.83 -4.68
N GLN A 304 -7.51 -20.19 -5.44
CA GLN A 304 -6.91 -18.93 -5.00
C GLN A 304 -7.92 -17.80 -4.99
N ALA A 305 -8.84 -17.71 -5.96
CA ALA A 305 -9.89 -16.71 -5.96
C ALA A 305 -10.80 -16.82 -4.73
N ILE A 306 -11.08 -18.04 -4.26
CA ILE A 306 -11.81 -18.27 -3.00
C ILE A 306 -11.00 -17.75 -1.81
N ILE A 307 -9.69 -18.03 -1.76
CA ILE A 307 -8.80 -17.50 -0.70
C ILE A 307 -8.79 -15.97 -0.75
N ASP A 308 -8.60 -15.37 -1.93
CA ASP A 308 -8.55 -13.91 -2.11
C ASP A 308 -9.85 -13.26 -1.62
N GLY A 309 -11.02 -13.90 -1.85
CA GLY A 309 -12.33 -13.43 -1.35
C GLY A 309 -12.57 -13.60 0.16
N HIS A 310 -11.82 -14.47 0.84
CA HIS A 310 -11.92 -14.70 2.29
C HIS A 310 -10.75 -14.08 3.09
N THR A 311 -9.83 -13.41 2.42
CA THR A 311 -8.65 -12.77 3.02
C THR A 311 -8.66 -11.27 2.77
N ASN A 312 -7.71 -10.55 3.35
CA ASN A 312 -7.66 -9.10 3.20
C ASN A 312 -7.27 -8.64 1.79
N SER A 313 -6.89 -9.55 0.89
CA SER A 313 -6.64 -9.22 -0.52
C SER A 313 -7.84 -8.51 -1.16
N ALA A 314 -9.07 -8.96 -0.91
CA ALA A 314 -10.25 -8.31 -1.48
C ALA A 314 -10.53 -6.92 -0.90
N GLY A 315 -10.26 -6.68 0.39
CA GLY A 315 -10.60 -5.43 1.08
C GLY A 315 -9.50 -4.37 1.06
N GLU A 316 -8.25 -4.81 1.25
CA GLU A 316 -7.06 -3.98 1.41
C GLU A 316 -6.14 -4.03 0.18
N GLY A 317 -6.34 -4.99 -0.73
CA GLY A 317 -5.47 -5.19 -1.88
C GLY A 317 -4.16 -5.92 -1.55
N PHE A 318 -4.06 -6.50 -0.35
CA PHE A 318 -2.95 -7.35 0.09
C PHE A 318 -3.34 -8.22 1.29
N ARG A 319 -2.48 -9.17 1.67
CA ARG A 319 -2.63 -9.99 2.89
C ARG A 319 -1.29 -10.44 3.43
N LEU A 320 -1.24 -10.81 4.72
CA LEU A 320 -0.04 -11.35 5.35
C LEU A 320 0.09 -12.86 5.08
N GLU A 321 1.17 -13.29 4.44
CA GLU A 321 1.48 -14.71 4.18
C GLU A 321 2.38 -15.33 5.25
N GLY A 322 3.25 -14.51 5.84
CA GLY A 322 4.23 -14.94 6.83
C GLY A 322 4.60 -13.81 7.77
N PHE A 323 5.02 -14.19 8.98
CA PHE A 323 5.49 -13.27 10.01
C PHE A 323 6.63 -13.93 10.76
N ASP A 324 7.86 -13.54 10.43
CA ASP A 324 9.08 -14.00 11.11
C ASP A 324 9.38 -13.10 12.30
N GLY A 325 9.94 -13.68 13.37
CA GLY A 325 10.29 -12.94 14.59
C GLY A 325 9.08 -12.41 15.35
N GLN A 326 7.95 -13.14 15.33
CA GLN A 326 6.69 -12.78 15.98
C GLN A 326 6.90 -12.32 17.44
N PRO A 327 6.22 -11.24 17.89
CA PRO A 327 6.22 -10.85 19.30
C PRO A 327 5.52 -11.90 20.18
N GLU A 328 5.81 -11.94 21.48
CA GLU A 328 5.14 -12.86 22.41
C GLU A 328 3.63 -12.65 22.44
N THR A 329 3.15 -11.42 22.23
CA THR A 329 1.71 -11.11 22.13
C THR A 329 1.03 -11.87 21.00
N LEU A 330 1.64 -11.95 19.81
CA LEU A 330 1.10 -12.73 18.70
C LEU A 330 1.25 -14.23 18.92
N LYS A 331 2.38 -14.69 19.48
CA LYS A 331 2.60 -16.11 19.80
C LYS A 331 1.62 -16.65 20.83
N SER A 332 1.11 -15.79 21.71
CA SER A 332 0.13 -16.16 22.72
C SER A 332 -1.26 -16.47 22.14
N LEU A 333 -1.53 -16.10 20.89
CA LEU A 333 -2.77 -16.42 20.20
C LEU A 333 -2.72 -17.87 19.71
N ASP A 334 -3.41 -18.78 20.39
CA ASP A 334 -3.49 -20.18 19.96
C ASP A 334 -4.44 -20.30 18.74
N PRO A 335 -3.93 -20.59 17.53
CA PRO A 335 -4.77 -20.66 16.34
C PRO A 335 -5.74 -21.85 16.36
N LEU A 336 -5.54 -22.82 17.26
CA LEU A 336 -6.38 -24.01 17.41
C LEU A 336 -7.24 -23.98 18.67
N LEU A 337 -7.29 -22.85 19.39
CA LEU A 337 -8.01 -22.71 20.66
C LEU A 337 -9.44 -23.26 20.57
N ASP A 338 -10.20 -22.82 19.57
CA ASP A 338 -11.60 -23.21 19.33
C ASP A 338 -11.74 -24.68 18.89
N LEU A 339 -10.66 -25.28 18.37
CA LEU A 339 -10.62 -26.66 17.87
C LEU A 339 -10.07 -27.63 18.93
N GLY A 340 -9.60 -27.12 20.08
CA GLY A 340 -9.04 -27.88 21.19
C GLY A 340 -7.60 -28.36 20.91
N HIS A 341 -7.44 -29.40 20.10
CA HIS A 341 -6.13 -29.97 19.78
C HIS A 341 -6.04 -30.36 18.31
N GLY A 342 -4.87 -30.14 17.71
CA GLY A 342 -4.61 -30.51 16.32
C GLY A 342 -3.15 -30.81 16.05
N SER A 343 -2.88 -31.38 14.88
CA SER A 343 -1.50 -31.61 14.42
C SER A 343 -0.77 -30.29 14.21
N GLU A 344 0.56 -30.29 14.30
CA GLU A 344 1.40 -29.11 13.99
C GLU A 344 1.10 -28.54 12.59
N LYS A 345 0.80 -29.41 11.62
CA LYS A 345 0.39 -29.01 10.26
C LYS A 345 -0.94 -28.26 10.26
N MET A 346 -1.89 -28.68 11.10
CA MET A 346 -3.17 -28.00 11.27
C MET A 346 -2.97 -26.65 11.95
N ALA A 347 -2.16 -26.58 13.01
CA ALA A 347 -1.82 -25.34 13.70
C ALA A 347 -1.18 -24.31 12.74
N LYS A 348 -0.18 -24.73 11.94
CA LYS A 348 0.43 -23.87 10.92
C LYS A 348 -0.57 -23.36 9.88
N LYS A 349 -1.53 -24.20 9.47
CA LYS A 349 -2.58 -23.81 8.53
C LYS A 349 -3.57 -22.83 9.14
N ALA A 350 -4.01 -23.06 10.37
CA ALA A 350 -4.92 -22.17 11.10
C ALA A 350 -4.25 -20.81 11.37
N MET A 351 -2.98 -20.81 11.80
CA MET A 351 -2.19 -19.60 11.97
C MET A 351 -2.10 -18.80 10.67
N ARG A 352 -1.83 -19.47 9.54
CA ARG A 352 -1.80 -18.80 8.24
C ARG A 352 -3.14 -18.14 7.90
N ILE A 353 -4.26 -18.82 8.15
CA ILE A 353 -5.59 -18.24 7.90
C ILE A 353 -5.82 -17.02 8.79
N MET A 354 -5.44 -17.09 10.07
CA MET A 354 -5.52 -15.97 11.00
C MET A 354 -4.70 -14.77 10.52
N LEU A 355 -3.44 -15.00 10.10
CA LEU A 355 -2.57 -13.95 9.54
C LEU A 355 -3.15 -13.36 8.25
N GLN A 356 -3.66 -14.18 7.33
CA GLN A 356 -4.20 -13.71 6.05
C GLN A 356 -5.51 -12.89 6.20
N ARG A 357 -6.20 -12.99 7.35
CA ARG A 357 -7.38 -12.19 7.71
C ARG A 357 -7.05 -10.99 8.60
N MET A 358 -5.81 -10.86 9.06
CA MET A 358 -5.38 -9.79 9.97
C MET A 358 -5.33 -8.45 9.26
N HIS A 359 -6.03 -7.43 9.73
CA HIS A 359 -6.01 -6.09 9.13
C HIS A 359 -4.63 -5.44 9.22
N ALA A 360 -4.30 -4.59 8.24
CA ALA A 360 -3.01 -3.90 8.17
C ALA A 360 -2.59 -3.22 9.48
N ALA A 361 -3.51 -2.50 10.14
CA ALA A 361 -3.22 -1.83 11.40
C ALA A 361 -2.84 -2.79 12.53
N THR A 362 -3.44 -3.98 12.56
CA THR A 362 -3.05 -5.05 13.50
C THR A 362 -1.70 -5.68 13.12
N MET A 363 -1.42 -5.86 11.83
CA MET A 363 -0.10 -6.34 11.37
C MET A 363 1.01 -5.38 11.83
N LEU A 364 0.81 -4.08 11.61
CA LEU A 364 1.76 -3.03 11.96
C LEU A 364 1.93 -2.89 13.47
N LEU A 365 0.84 -3.02 14.23
CA LEU A 365 0.89 -3.07 15.70
C LEU A 365 1.86 -4.17 16.17
N TYR A 366 1.72 -5.39 15.66
CA TYR A 366 2.61 -6.49 16.05
C TYR A 366 4.02 -6.33 15.51
N LEU A 367 4.20 -5.73 14.34
CA LEU A 367 5.53 -5.46 13.79
C LEU A 367 6.36 -4.62 14.77
N VAL A 368 5.79 -3.54 15.29
CA VAL A 368 6.47 -2.63 16.23
C VAL A 368 6.16 -2.90 17.70
N ASP A 369 5.73 -4.11 18.03
CA ASP A 369 5.53 -4.56 19.40
C ASP A 369 6.87 -4.98 20.04
N LEU A 370 7.50 -4.05 20.73
CA LEU A 370 8.83 -4.24 21.33
C LEU A 370 8.78 -4.67 22.79
N GLN A 371 7.64 -5.15 23.30
CA GLN A 371 7.46 -5.58 24.69
C GLN A 371 8.37 -6.76 25.08
N ASP A 372 8.82 -7.56 24.10
CA ASP A 372 9.80 -8.64 24.31
C ASP A 372 11.20 -8.12 24.72
N LEU A 373 11.49 -6.84 24.48
CA LEU A 373 12.74 -6.20 24.89
C LEU A 373 12.57 -5.58 26.27
N PRO A 374 13.55 -5.70 27.18
CA PRO A 374 13.45 -5.04 28.49
C PRO A 374 13.41 -3.52 28.31
N PRO A 375 12.46 -2.81 28.95
CA PRO A 375 12.42 -1.35 28.86
C PRO A 375 13.68 -0.77 29.54
N PRO A 376 14.30 0.28 28.96
CA PRO A 376 15.48 0.89 29.55
C PRO A 376 15.13 1.59 30.87
N SER A 377 16.03 1.47 31.84
CA SER A 377 16.00 2.29 33.05
C SER A 377 16.23 3.77 32.73
N GLN A 378 15.89 4.67 33.67
CA GLN A 378 16.08 6.11 33.50
C GLN A 378 17.54 6.48 33.16
N VAL A 379 18.51 5.77 33.75
CA VAL A 379 19.94 5.98 33.46
C VAL A 379 20.30 5.47 32.07
N GLN A 380 19.71 4.37 31.61
CA GLN A 380 19.96 3.84 30.27
C GLN A 380 19.36 4.72 29.17
N LEU A 381 18.24 5.41 29.45
CA LEU A 381 17.61 6.33 28.49
C LEU A 381 18.53 7.46 28.02
N THR A 382 19.64 7.76 28.71
CA THR A 382 20.61 8.75 28.23
C THR A 382 21.47 8.24 27.07
N ASN A 383 21.64 6.92 26.94
CA ASN A 383 22.57 6.29 25.99
C ASN A 383 21.88 5.30 25.04
N THR A 384 20.64 4.89 25.34
CA THR A 384 19.88 3.91 24.58
C THR A 384 18.50 4.47 24.25
N LEU A 385 18.00 4.15 23.07
CA LEU A 385 16.63 4.48 22.68
C LEU A 385 15.61 3.69 23.52
N SER A 386 14.51 4.33 23.86
CA SER A 386 13.31 3.63 24.34
C SER A 386 12.70 2.74 23.24
N GLN A 387 11.83 1.82 23.64
CA GLN A 387 11.02 1.03 22.71
C GLN A 387 10.20 1.95 21.80
N SER A 388 9.55 2.99 22.34
CA SER A 388 8.77 3.94 21.56
C SER A 388 9.60 4.76 20.57
N GLU A 389 10.83 5.18 20.93
CA GLU A 389 11.72 5.87 19.98
C GLU A 389 12.15 4.96 18.83
N MET A 390 12.49 3.70 19.13
CA MET A 390 12.84 2.73 18.11
C MET A 390 11.66 2.47 17.16
N ALA A 391 10.45 2.28 17.70
CA ALA A 391 9.23 2.13 16.92
C ALA A 391 8.91 3.36 16.06
N GLU A 392 9.13 4.58 16.58
CA GLU A 392 8.96 5.83 15.84
C GLU A 392 9.91 5.89 14.64
N ILE A 393 11.21 5.64 14.85
CA ILE A 393 12.22 5.68 13.78
C ILE A 393 11.92 4.65 12.69
N VAL A 394 11.53 3.43 13.09
CA VAL A 394 11.20 2.34 12.18
C VAL A 394 9.97 2.67 11.33
N LEU A 395 8.86 3.11 11.95
CA LEU A 395 7.66 3.49 11.19
C LEU A 395 7.93 4.70 10.30
N HIS A 396 8.67 5.70 10.79
CA HIS A 396 9.08 6.86 10.00
C HIS A 396 9.83 6.46 8.73
N GLU A 397 10.81 5.57 8.86
CA GLU A 397 11.58 5.08 7.71
C GLU A 397 10.73 4.23 6.75
N MET A 398 9.79 3.43 7.28
CA MET A 398 8.82 2.71 6.46
C MET A 398 7.90 3.66 5.68
N VAL A 399 7.44 4.77 6.29
CA VAL A 399 6.65 5.81 5.60
C VAL A 399 7.43 6.35 4.41
N ARG A 400 8.69 6.77 4.61
CA ARG A 400 9.55 7.31 3.54
C ARG A 400 9.69 6.32 2.38
N ARG A 401 10.08 5.08 2.68
CA ARG A 401 10.36 4.07 1.65
C ARG A 401 9.11 3.59 0.93
N LEU A 402 8.00 3.36 1.64
CA LEU A 402 6.73 2.97 0.99
C LEU A 402 6.10 4.10 0.17
N THR A 403 6.28 5.35 0.59
CA THR A 403 5.85 6.51 -0.19
C THR A 403 6.65 6.60 -1.50
N ARG A 404 7.98 6.47 -1.44
CA ARG A 404 8.85 6.38 -2.62
C ARG A 404 8.47 5.21 -3.53
N LEU A 405 8.19 4.04 -2.96
CA LEU A 405 7.73 2.88 -3.74
C LEU A 405 6.39 3.16 -4.42
N SER A 406 5.44 3.80 -3.73
CA SER A 406 4.14 4.18 -4.29
C SER A 406 4.32 5.13 -5.48
N ILE A 407 5.19 6.13 -5.34
CA ILE A 407 5.54 7.06 -6.42
C ILE A 407 6.18 6.30 -7.58
N ALA A 408 7.16 5.43 -7.33
CA ALA A 408 7.82 4.62 -8.35
C ALA A 408 6.82 3.76 -9.15
N CYS A 409 5.83 3.16 -8.46
CA CYS A 409 4.75 2.41 -9.09
C CYS A 409 3.90 3.26 -10.04
N VAL A 410 3.55 4.50 -9.66
CA VAL A 410 2.78 5.44 -10.51
C VAL A 410 3.60 5.92 -11.71
N LYS A 411 4.89 6.19 -11.50
CA LYS A 411 5.81 6.67 -12.55
C LYS A 411 6.19 5.60 -13.57
N CYS A 412 5.90 4.33 -13.29
CA CYS A 412 6.13 3.24 -14.22
C CYS A 412 5.44 3.52 -15.57
N SER A 413 6.23 3.57 -16.64
CA SER A 413 5.77 4.00 -17.96
C SER A 413 4.80 3.02 -18.63
N VAL A 414 4.92 1.73 -18.29
CA VAL A 414 4.06 0.66 -18.80
C VAL A 414 3.54 -0.21 -17.66
N PRO A 415 2.27 -0.67 -17.74
CA PRO A 415 1.73 -1.57 -16.74
C PRO A 415 2.53 -2.87 -16.63
N GLN A 416 2.75 -3.31 -15.39
CA GLN A 416 3.42 -4.58 -15.10
C GLN A 416 2.40 -5.65 -14.68
N LYS A 417 2.81 -6.91 -14.73
CA LYS A 417 1.99 -8.02 -14.23
C LYS A 417 2.75 -8.82 -13.19
N TRP A 418 2.75 -8.27 -11.99
CA TRP A 418 3.41 -8.85 -10.82
C TRP A 418 2.39 -9.58 -9.96
N ILE A 419 2.18 -10.86 -10.27
CA ILE A 419 1.16 -11.66 -9.60
C ILE A 419 1.79 -12.47 -8.49
N GLY A 420 1.36 -12.22 -7.27
CA GLY A 420 1.77 -13.01 -6.12
C GLY A 420 3.18 -12.73 -5.64
N SER A 421 3.80 -11.62 -6.07
CA SER A 421 4.95 -11.04 -5.35
C SER A 421 4.49 -10.46 -4.01
N SER A 422 5.46 -10.26 -3.14
CA SER A 422 5.27 -9.77 -1.77
C SER A 422 6.13 -8.56 -1.49
N VAL A 423 5.68 -7.72 -0.54
CA VAL A 423 6.47 -6.68 0.10
C VAL A 423 6.91 -7.17 1.48
N ALA A 424 8.21 -7.13 1.71
CA ALA A 424 8.86 -7.36 2.99
C ALA A 424 8.87 -6.06 3.79
N LEU A 425 8.27 -6.06 4.99
CA LEU A 425 8.44 -4.99 5.99
C LEU A 425 9.11 -5.56 7.22
N GLY A 426 10.29 -5.07 7.58
CA GLY A 426 11.01 -5.64 8.72
C GLY A 426 12.11 -4.74 9.28
N PHE A 427 12.67 -5.17 10.40
CA PHE A 427 13.81 -4.51 11.04
C PHE A 427 14.44 -5.44 12.09
N ASP A 428 15.60 -5.03 12.63
CA ASP A 428 16.28 -5.73 13.72
C ASP A 428 15.61 -5.42 15.06
N VAL A 429 15.12 -6.44 15.75
CA VAL A 429 14.51 -6.37 17.09
C VAL A 429 15.34 -7.12 18.13
N GLY A 430 16.63 -7.35 17.88
CA GLY A 430 17.47 -8.11 18.80
C GLY A 430 17.82 -7.36 20.09
N GLU A 431 18.04 -6.06 19.98
CA GLU A 431 18.36 -5.18 21.09
C GLU A 431 17.89 -3.75 20.81
N LEU A 432 17.76 -2.94 21.86
CA LEU A 432 17.47 -1.52 21.72
C LEU A 432 18.72 -0.80 21.19
N THR A 433 18.54 0.00 20.14
CA THR A 433 19.62 0.77 19.51
C THR A 433 20.19 1.82 20.46
N LYS A 434 21.51 2.04 20.41
CA LYS A 434 22.13 3.13 21.15
C LYS A 434 21.82 4.47 20.50
N ARG A 435 21.82 5.52 21.31
CA ARG A 435 21.70 6.89 20.79
C ARG A 435 22.93 7.26 19.98
N GLY A 436 22.74 7.95 18.87
CA GLY A 436 23.77 8.23 17.87
C GLY A 436 23.92 7.14 16.80
N GLU A 437 23.26 5.99 16.95
CA GLU A 437 23.24 4.88 15.98
C GLU A 437 21.90 4.81 15.23
N GLU A 438 21.10 5.89 15.23
CA GLU A 438 19.77 5.93 14.61
C GLU A 438 19.82 5.67 13.10
N GLU A 439 20.87 6.12 12.41
CA GLU A 439 21.02 5.88 10.98
C GLU A 439 21.27 4.39 10.67
N GLN A 440 22.05 3.70 11.51
CA GLN A 440 22.27 2.26 11.37
C GLN A 440 20.96 1.49 11.58
N LEU A 441 20.08 1.95 12.49
CA LEU A 441 18.73 1.42 12.61
C LEU A 441 17.91 1.64 11.34
N ARG A 442 17.95 2.83 10.73
CA ARG A 442 17.27 3.12 9.47
C ARG A 442 17.78 2.26 8.32
N GLU A 443 19.08 2.05 8.20
CA GLU A 443 19.68 1.13 7.22
C GLU A 443 19.16 -0.31 7.38
N LYS A 444 18.93 -0.73 8.63
CA LYS A 444 18.36 -2.05 8.95
C LYS A 444 16.84 -2.16 8.77
N VAL A 445 16.12 -1.06 8.50
CA VAL A 445 14.70 -1.13 8.11
C VAL A 445 14.62 -1.70 6.70
N ILE A 446 13.79 -2.73 6.53
CA ILE A 446 13.56 -3.42 5.27
C ILE A 446 12.22 -2.97 4.70
N VAL A 447 12.26 -2.46 3.48
CA VAL A 447 11.11 -2.31 2.57
C VAL A 447 11.59 -2.81 1.22
N SER A 448 11.20 -4.02 0.84
CA SER A 448 11.68 -4.67 -0.39
C SER A 448 10.60 -5.55 -1.01
N ILE A 449 10.65 -5.74 -2.32
CA ILE A 449 9.73 -6.59 -3.07
C ILE A 449 10.44 -7.90 -3.44
N PHE A 450 9.74 -9.01 -3.30
CA PHE A 450 10.28 -10.35 -3.56
C PHE A 450 9.19 -11.34 -4.01
N ASP A 451 9.59 -12.60 -4.21
CA ASP A 451 8.74 -13.69 -4.71
C ASP A 451 8.25 -13.45 -6.15
N TRP A 452 9.20 -13.22 -7.06
CA TRP A 452 8.91 -12.90 -8.48
C TRP A 452 8.52 -14.11 -9.33
N GLY A 453 8.31 -15.28 -8.73
CA GLY A 453 8.09 -16.54 -9.47
C GLY A 453 6.83 -16.59 -10.32
N ARG A 454 5.99 -15.54 -10.34
CA ARG A 454 4.90 -15.37 -11.32
C ARG A 454 4.76 -13.92 -11.80
N SER A 455 5.81 -13.14 -11.62
CA SER A 455 5.91 -11.77 -12.09
C SER A 455 6.63 -11.75 -13.43
N GLU A 456 6.19 -10.88 -14.33
CA GLU A 456 6.97 -10.56 -15.52
C GLU A 456 7.45 -9.11 -15.44
N LEU A 457 8.60 -8.83 -16.04
CA LEU A 457 9.02 -7.46 -16.32
C LEU A 457 8.54 -7.08 -17.72
N ASN A 458 7.73 -6.04 -17.80
CA ASN A 458 7.20 -5.51 -19.05
C ASN A 458 7.93 -4.20 -19.37
N THR A 459 8.82 -4.21 -20.36
CA THR A 459 9.47 -3.00 -20.87
C THR A 459 8.59 -2.30 -21.90
N LEU A 460 8.96 -1.09 -22.33
CA LEU A 460 8.24 -0.38 -23.39
C LEU A 460 8.20 -1.17 -24.70
N GLU A 461 9.30 -1.84 -25.04
CA GLU A 461 9.44 -2.67 -26.24
C GLU A 461 8.57 -3.91 -26.15
N LYS A 462 8.62 -4.64 -25.02
CA LYS A 462 7.74 -5.79 -24.79
C LYS A 462 6.27 -5.37 -24.88
N HIS A 463 5.91 -4.25 -24.26
CA HIS A 463 4.54 -3.75 -24.26
C HIS A 463 4.05 -3.40 -25.68
N ALA A 464 4.94 -2.89 -26.54
CA ALA A 464 4.66 -2.61 -27.95
C ALA A 464 4.17 -3.85 -28.71
N ASP A 465 4.80 -4.99 -28.42
CA ASP A 465 4.56 -6.25 -29.13
C ASP A 465 3.31 -6.99 -28.63
N LEU A 466 2.75 -6.59 -27.48
CA LEU A 466 1.57 -7.21 -26.89
C LEU A 466 0.29 -6.90 -27.67
N SER A 467 -0.62 -7.87 -27.74
CA SER A 467 -1.99 -7.65 -28.23
C SER A 467 -2.73 -6.61 -27.36
N ALA A 468 -3.76 -5.95 -27.91
CA ALA A 468 -4.56 -5.00 -27.13
C ALA A 468 -5.22 -5.67 -25.89
N ALA A 469 -5.60 -6.95 -26.00
CA ALA A 469 -6.13 -7.72 -24.88
C ALA A 469 -5.07 -7.97 -23.80
N ASP A 470 -3.84 -8.30 -24.21
CA ASP A 470 -2.71 -8.50 -23.30
C ASP A 470 -2.28 -7.21 -22.58
N GLN A 471 -2.31 -6.07 -23.28
CA GLN A 471 -2.06 -4.76 -22.68
C GLN A 471 -3.12 -4.42 -21.62
N ALA A 472 -4.40 -4.64 -21.94
CA ALA A 472 -5.50 -4.41 -21.01
C ALA A 472 -5.41 -5.32 -19.77
N ASP A 473 -5.03 -6.59 -19.96
CA ASP A 473 -4.82 -7.54 -18.86
C ASP A 473 -3.69 -7.06 -17.92
N ARG A 474 -2.53 -6.65 -18.45
CA ARG A 474 -1.45 -6.07 -17.62
C ARG A 474 -1.88 -4.80 -16.91
N HIS A 475 -2.65 -3.95 -17.57
CA HIS A 475 -3.21 -2.76 -16.94
C HIS A 475 -4.09 -3.08 -15.75
N GLU A 476 -4.99 -4.06 -15.88
CA GLU A 476 -5.86 -4.51 -14.78
C GLU A 476 -5.02 -5.00 -13.58
N TYR A 477 -4.07 -5.91 -13.80
CA TYR A 477 -3.25 -6.45 -12.71
C TYR A 477 -2.30 -5.42 -12.12
N TRP A 478 -1.78 -4.50 -12.92
CA TRP A 478 -0.96 -3.41 -12.41
C TRP A 478 -1.76 -2.51 -11.47
N GLN A 479 -3.00 -2.17 -11.81
CA GLN A 479 -3.85 -1.39 -10.91
C GLN A 479 -4.12 -2.07 -9.58
N TYR A 480 -4.33 -3.39 -9.58
CA TYR A 480 -4.43 -4.15 -8.32
C TYR A 480 -3.15 -4.05 -7.50
N TYR A 481 -2.00 -4.11 -8.15
CA TYR A 481 -0.71 -4.03 -7.49
C TYR A 481 -0.44 -2.62 -6.92
N VAL A 482 -0.53 -1.58 -7.75
CA VAL A 482 -0.34 -0.17 -7.34
C VAL A 482 -1.34 0.21 -6.25
N GLY A 483 -2.62 -0.18 -6.38
CA GLY A 483 -3.63 0.07 -5.36
C GLY A 483 -3.30 -0.60 -4.02
N GLY A 484 -2.75 -1.82 -4.04
CA GLY A 484 -2.28 -2.52 -2.84
C GLY A 484 -1.09 -1.83 -2.18
N ILE A 485 -0.09 -1.40 -2.97
CA ILE A 485 1.07 -0.63 -2.48
C ILE A 485 0.65 0.70 -1.85
N MET A 486 -0.19 1.48 -2.55
CA MET A 486 -0.70 2.75 -2.04
C MET A 486 -1.51 2.57 -0.76
N ARG A 487 -2.33 1.51 -0.69
CA ARG A 487 -3.07 1.19 0.53
C ARG A 487 -2.13 0.84 1.67
N LEU A 488 -1.11 0.02 1.43
CA LEU A 488 -0.13 -0.34 2.46
C LEU A 488 0.64 0.90 2.95
N SER A 489 1.06 1.77 2.03
CA SER A 489 1.70 3.05 2.35
C SER A 489 0.79 3.95 3.21
N LEU A 490 -0.49 4.10 2.84
CA LEU A 490 -1.47 4.85 3.64
C LEU A 490 -1.62 4.28 5.06
N GLU A 491 -1.64 2.96 5.19
CA GLU A 491 -1.78 2.28 6.49
C GLU A 491 -0.58 2.48 7.41
N VAL A 492 0.64 2.44 6.85
CA VAL A 492 1.87 2.74 7.61
C VAL A 492 1.91 4.21 8.02
N THR A 493 1.57 5.12 7.11
CA THR A 493 1.46 6.56 7.39
C THR A 493 0.42 6.85 8.47
N ARG A 494 -0.74 6.19 8.42
CA ARG A 494 -1.79 6.29 9.43
C ARG A 494 -1.33 5.76 10.79
N ALA A 495 -0.67 4.61 10.83
CA ALA A 495 -0.13 4.04 12.07
C ALA A 495 0.91 4.96 12.71
N TYR A 496 1.80 5.56 11.91
CA TYR A 496 2.75 6.56 12.38
C TYR A 496 2.03 7.79 12.93
N PHE A 497 1.15 8.41 12.14
CA PHE A 497 0.43 9.63 12.50
C PHE A 497 -0.37 9.47 13.79
N GLN A 498 -1.11 8.37 13.93
CA GLN A 498 -1.98 8.14 15.08
C GLN A 498 -1.23 7.86 16.38
N ARG A 499 0.02 7.37 16.29
CA ARG A 499 0.86 7.08 17.46
C ARG A 499 1.85 8.20 17.80
N PHE A 500 2.40 8.86 16.79
CA PHE A 500 3.52 9.80 16.92
C PHE A 500 3.20 11.21 16.38
N GLY A 501 1.98 11.47 15.90
CA GLY A 501 1.54 12.82 15.53
C GLY A 501 1.14 13.69 16.72
N ASN A 502 0.96 13.09 17.91
CA ASN A 502 0.57 13.83 19.11
C ASN A 502 1.76 14.45 19.85
N ALA A 503 2.02 15.73 19.59
CA ALA A 503 2.98 16.54 20.35
C ALA A 503 2.37 17.18 21.61
N GLY A 504 1.05 17.06 21.79
CA GLY A 504 0.31 17.51 22.96
C GLY A 504 0.29 16.46 24.06
N THR A 505 -0.81 16.41 24.81
CA THR A 505 -1.01 15.40 25.87
C THR A 505 -1.97 14.31 25.39
N TRP A 506 -1.92 13.17 26.07
CA TRP A 506 -2.95 12.14 25.98
C TRP A 506 -3.88 12.33 27.17
N ASP A 507 -5.19 12.25 26.95
CA ASP A 507 -6.17 12.53 28.01
C ASP A 507 -6.51 11.28 28.82
N SER A 508 -6.62 10.14 28.13
CA SER A 508 -7.13 8.91 28.72
C SER A 508 -6.56 7.67 28.07
N VAL A 509 -6.63 6.57 28.81
CA VAL A 509 -6.38 5.21 28.31
C VAL A 509 -7.61 4.34 28.56
N ALA A 510 -8.03 3.64 27.53
CA ALA A 510 -9.08 2.65 27.57
C ALA A 510 -8.50 1.24 27.48
N PHE A 511 -8.85 0.40 28.45
CA PHE A 511 -8.61 -1.04 28.46
C PHE A 511 -9.85 -1.74 27.94
N MET A 512 -9.79 -2.21 26.70
CA MET A 512 -10.84 -2.99 26.06
C MET A 512 -10.52 -4.47 26.24
N ILE A 513 -11.31 -5.18 27.02
CA ILE A 513 -11.09 -6.59 27.37
C ILE A 513 -11.92 -7.44 26.41
N TYR A 514 -11.29 -8.41 25.79
CA TYR A 514 -11.90 -9.34 24.86
C TYR A 514 -11.59 -10.78 25.22
N ASP A 515 -12.52 -11.68 24.92
CA ASP A 515 -12.28 -13.11 24.81
C ASP A 515 -11.68 -13.38 23.42
N PHE A 516 -10.58 -14.14 23.35
CA PHE A 516 -9.93 -14.40 22.08
C PHE A 516 -10.52 -15.63 21.41
N ASP A 517 -11.01 -15.46 20.19
CA ASP A 517 -11.51 -16.56 19.36
C ASP A 517 -10.61 -16.75 18.14
N SER A 518 -10.14 -17.98 17.90
CA SER A 518 -9.19 -18.22 16.83
C SER A 518 -9.81 -18.25 15.44
N MET A 519 -11.11 -18.57 15.35
CA MET A 519 -11.84 -18.73 14.08
C MET A 519 -12.93 -17.67 13.86
N SER A 520 -13.43 -17.03 14.91
CA SER A 520 -14.43 -15.96 14.88
C SER A 520 -13.86 -14.58 15.25
N GLU A 521 -14.72 -13.58 15.34
CA GLU A 521 -14.34 -12.30 15.94
C GLU A 521 -14.33 -12.46 17.47
N ASN A 522 -13.36 -11.83 18.13
CA ASN A 522 -13.24 -11.81 19.59
C ASN A 522 -14.50 -11.26 20.29
N ASP A 523 -14.96 -11.95 21.33
CA ASP A 523 -16.08 -11.50 22.15
C ASP A 523 -15.70 -10.37 23.11
N PHE A 524 -16.43 -9.24 23.06
CA PHE A 524 -16.17 -8.11 23.95
C PHE A 524 -16.63 -8.39 25.38
N MET A 525 -15.68 -8.45 26.31
CA MET A 525 -15.94 -8.72 27.73
C MET A 525 -16.19 -7.45 28.53
N GLY A 526 -15.58 -6.31 28.19
CA GLY A 526 -15.84 -5.05 28.91
C GLY A 526 -14.78 -3.98 28.72
N LYS A 527 -15.04 -2.79 29.28
CA LYS A 527 -14.17 -1.61 29.18
C LYS A 527 -13.84 -1.05 30.56
N VAL A 528 -12.60 -0.60 30.73
CA VAL A 528 -12.18 0.35 31.77
C VAL A 528 -11.56 1.55 31.07
N GLU A 529 -11.95 2.76 31.43
CA GLU A 529 -11.41 3.99 30.84
C GLU A 529 -11.05 4.94 31.97
N VAL A 530 -9.80 5.41 31.96
CA VAL A 530 -9.22 6.17 33.06
C VAL A 530 -8.41 7.34 32.49
N PRO A 531 -8.34 8.47 33.20
CA PRO A 531 -7.47 9.57 32.80
C PRO A 531 -6.01 9.10 32.77
N LEU A 532 -5.22 9.66 31.86
CA LEU A 532 -3.80 9.36 31.77
C LEU A 532 -3.02 10.28 32.73
N GLU A 533 -3.01 9.90 34.00
CA GLU A 533 -2.31 10.58 35.09
C GLU A 533 -1.49 9.58 35.90
N GLU A 534 -0.50 10.05 36.68
CA GLU A 534 0.30 9.17 37.51
C GLU A 534 -0.57 8.46 38.56
N THR A 535 -0.52 7.14 38.56
CA THR A 535 -1.22 6.31 39.54
C THR A 535 -0.29 5.26 40.13
N LYS A 536 -0.48 4.98 41.41
CA LYS A 536 -0.01 3.72 42.00
C LYS A 536 -0.80 2.54 41.40
N GLU A 537 -0.65 1.36 42.00
CA GLU A 537 -1.54 0.25 41.71
C GLU A 537 -2.99 0.61 42.08
N MET A 538 -3.84 0.73 41.06
CA MET A 538 -5.26 1.05 41.14
C MET A 538 -6.08 -0.16 40.68
N THR A 539 -7.31 -0.28 41.17
CA THR A 539 -8.24 -1.35 40.75
C THR A 539 -9.61 -0.78 40.45
N GLU A 540 -10.00 -0.89 39.19
CA GLU A 540 -11.26 -0.34 38.67
C GLU A 540 -12.27 -1.43 38.32
N HIS A 541 -13.54 -1.05 38.30
CA HIS A 541 -14.61 -1.94 37.89
C HIS A 541 -14.71 -2.01 36.37
N VAL A 542 -14.74 -3.23 35.83
CA VAL A 542 -14.98 -3.44 34.40
C VAL A 542 -16.43 -3.11 34.09
N THR A 543 -16.64 -2.19 33.16
CA THR A 543 -17.97 -1.80 32.70
C THR A 543 -18.37 -2.68 31.52
N PHE A 544 -19.50 -3.38 31.68
CA PHE A 544 -20.09 -4.21 30.65
C PHE A 544 -21.11 -3.41 29.84
N ASN A 545 -21.19 -3.65 28.53
CA ASN A 545 -22.30 -3.12 27.73
C ASN A 545 -23.44 -4.15 27.65
N PRO A 546 -24.51 -4.03 28.46
CA PRO A 546 -25.57 -5.04 28.55
C PRO A 546 -26.41 -5.23 27.26
N ARG A 547 -26.18 -4.42 26.21
CA ARG A 547 -26.84 -4.58 24.90
C ARG A 547 -26.08 -5.50 23.94
N MET A 548 -24.75 -5.64 24.05
CA MET A 548 -24.01 -6.52 23.13
C MET A 548 -24.34 -7.99 23.35
N ASN A 549 -24.38 -8.46 24.61
CA ASN A 549 -24.68 -9.87 24.90
C ASN A 549 -26.11 -10.28 24.51
N ARG A 550 -27.05 -9.32 24.37
CA ARG A 550 -28.46 -9.62 24.06
C ARG A 550 -28.72 -9.83 22.57
N LEU A 551 -27.91 -9.23 21.69
CA LEU A 551 -28.03 -9.39 20.23
C LEU A 551 -27.27 -10.62 19.73
N ALA A 552 -26.17 -10.99 20.38
CA ALA A 552 -25.34 -12.13 19.97
C ALA A 552 -25.95 -13.50 20.33
N SER A 553 -26.68 -13.62 21.44
CA SER A 553 -27.03 -14.95 21.99
C SER A 553 -28.51 -15.35 21.89
N GLY A 554 -29.45 -14.44 21.60
CA GLY A 554 -30.89 -14.75 21.48
C GLY A 554 -31.58 -15.31 22.74
N VAL A 555 -30.83 -15.68 23.80
CA VAL A 555 -31.33 -16.34 25.01
C VAL A 555 -31.25 -15.37 26.18
N ALA A 556 -32.26 -14.51 26.28
CA ALA A 556 -32.30 -13.38 27.21
C ALA A 556 -32.42 -13.73 28.71
N SER A 557 -32.46 -15.01 29.11
CA SER A 557 -32.91 -15.42 30.44
C SER A 557 -31.86 -16.10 31.33
N PHE A 558 -30.76 -16.67 30.80
CA PHE A 558 -29.86 -17.47 31.64
C PHE A 558 -28.71 -16.69 32.29
N GLN A 559 -28.35 -15.51 31.77
CA GLN A 559 -27.15 -14.77 32.18
C GLN A 559 -27.32 -13.88 33.42
N ARG A 560 -28.53 -13.78 34.03
CA ARG A 560 -28.77 -12.86 35.17
C ARG A 560 -28.41 -13.39 36.57
N CYS A 561 -28.28 -14.71 36.76
CA CYS A 561 -28.12 -15.30 38.10
C CYS A 561 -26.67 -15.58 38.54
N CYS A 562 -25.68 -15.52 37.63
CA CYS A 562 -24.33 -16.00 37.93
C CYS A 562 -23.31 -14.90 38.32
N TRP A 563 -23.66 -13.62 38.20
CA TRP A 563 -22.71 -12.50 38.37
C TRP A 563 -22.70 -11.96 39.80
N LYS A 564 -22.48 -12.83 40.80
CA LYS A 564 -22.40 -12.37 42.20
C LYS A 564 -21.15 -11.53 42.48
N LYS A 565 -20.11 -11.61 41.64
CA LYS A 565 -18.86 -10.85 41.78
C LYS A 565 -18.69 -9.94 40.57
N LYS A 566 -18.43 -8.64 40.83
CA LYS A 566 -18.12 -7.66 39.79
C LYS A 566 -16.70 -7.91 39.29
N ALA A 567 -16.52 -7.95 37.97
CA ALA A 567 -15.19 -7.98 37.37
C ALA A 567 -14.41 -6.71 37.73
N LYS A 568 -13.09 -6.86 37.89
CA LYS A 568 -12.18 -5.76 38.19
C LYS A 568 -10.90 -5.89 37.39
N LEU A 569 -10.30 -4.75 37.05
CA LEU A 569 -9.01 -4.63 36.37
C LEU A 569 -8.04 -3.87 37.27
N THR A 570 -6.82 -4.37 37.42
CA THR A 570 -5.76 -3.74 38.21
C THR A 570 -4.63 -3.27 37.29
N TYR A 571 -4.22 -2.00 37.45
CA TYR A 571 -3.22 -1.34 36.61
C TYR A 571 -2.43 -0.29 37.39
N SER A 572 -1.34 0.23 36.81
CA SER A 572 -0.65 1.44 37.28
C SER A 572 -0.16 2.27 36.10
N ILE A 573 0.00 3.58 36.29
CA ILE A 573 0.44 4.52 35.25
C ILE A 573 1.56 5.40 35.82
N GLU A 574 2.68 5.51 35.12
CA GLU A 574 3.77 6.42 35.49
C GLU A 574 4.26 7.21 34.28
N TRP A 575 4.67 8.46 34.50
CA TRP A 575 5.32 9.26 33.46
C TRP A 575 6.84 9.04 33.51
N VAL A 576 7.44 8.83 32.33
CA VAL A 576 8.89 8.69 32.17
C VAL A 576 9.39 9.76 31.21
N SER A 577 10.07 10.75 31.77
CA SER A 577 10.66 11.85 30.99
C SER A 577 11.86 11.36 30.20
N HIS A 578 11.94 11.75 28.93
CA HIS A 578 13.11 11.49 28.09
C HIS A 578 14.07 12.67 28.09
N PRO A 579 15.37 12.45 27.78
CA PRO A 579 16.34 13.54 27.63
C PRO A 579 15.88 14.60 26.62
N SER A 580 16.32 15.84 26.77
CA SER A 580 15.90 16.97 25.93
C SER A 580 16.21 16.79 24.43
N PHE A 581 17.25 16.03 24.09
CA PHE A 581 17.64 15.70 22.72
C PHE A 581 16.87 14.49 22.14
N SER A 582 16.05 13.80 22.94
CA SER A 582 15.17 12.73 22.44
C SER A 582 14.12 13.28 21.49
N ARG A 583 13.71 12.48 20.50
CA ARG A 583 12.58 12.79 19.60
C ARG A 583 11.24 12.81 20.34
N LEU A 584 11.18 12.17 21.51
CA LEU A 584 10.01 12.14 22.40
C LEU A 584 10.24 13.04 23.61
N ALA A 585 9.19 13.70 24.09
CA ALA A 585 9.22 14.41 25.37
C ALA A 585 9.32 13.42 26.55
N GLY A 586 8.67 12.28 26.39
CA GLY A 586 8.64 11.16 27.31
C GLY A 586 7.56 10.16 26.90
N VAL A 587 7.33 9.18 27.77
CA VAL A 587 6.30 8.16 27.59
C VAL A 587 5.51 7.98 28.88
N TRP A 588 4.21 7.74 28.77
CA TRP A 588 3.45 7.16 29.87
C TRP A 588 3.61 5.64 29.83
N ARG A 589 4.08 5.06 30.93
CA ARG A 589 4.13 3.61 31.11
C ARG A 589 2.85 3.15 31.78
N VAL A 590 2.01 2.48 31.01
CA VAL A 590 0.77 1.86 31.47
C VAL A 590 1.06 0.39 31.76
N LYS A 591 1.11 0.02 33.04
CA LYS A 591 1.31 -1.37 33.46
C LYS A 591 -0.04 -2.05 33.67
N LEU A 592 -0.32 -3.05 32.83
CA LEU A 592 -1.46 -3.94 32.99
C LEU A 592 -1.08 -5.10 33.89
N ILE A 593 -1.66 -5.16 35.09
CA ILE A 593 -1.24 -6.14 36.10
C ILE A 593 -2.10 -7.40 35.96
N ARG A 594 -3.41 -7.30 36.23
CA ARG A 594 -4.31 -8.45 36.27
C ARG A 594 -5.78 -8.05 36.16
N ALA A 595 -6.65 -9.02 35.88
CA ALA A 595 -8.09 -8.89 36.07
C ALA A 595 -8.62 -10.00 36.99
N VAL A 596 -9.79 -9.79 37.58
CA VAL A 596 -10.46 -10.80 38.41
C VAL A 596 -11.95 -10.86 38.13
N ASN A 597 -12.51 -12.06 38.21
CA ASN A 597 -13.94 -12.35 37.98
C ASN A 597 -14.44 -11.89 36.60
N LEU A 598 -13.64 -12.06 35.55
CA LEU A 598 -14.09 -11.81 34.18
C LEU A 598 -15.27 -12.73 33.80
N PRO A 599 -16.14 -12.32 32.86
CA PRO A 599 -17.22 -13.17 32.37
C PRO A 599 -16.69 -14.40 31.65
N ARG A 600 -17.57 -15.40 31.50
CA ARG A 600 -17.33 -16.56 30.65
C ARG A 600 -18.09 -16.32 29.35
N GLU A 601 -17.38 -16.20 28.23
CA GLU A 601 -18.01 -16.09 26.92
C GLU A 601 -17.96 -17.42 26.13
N ASP A 602 -17.02 -18.35 26.45
CA ASP A 602 -17.00 -19.73 25.94
C ASP A 602 -18.17 -20.61 26.44
N LEU A 603 -19.36 -20.46 25.87
CA LEU A 603 -20.57 -21.16 26.31
C LEU A 603 -20.65 -22.62 25.87
N MET A 604 -19.92 -23.04 24.83
CA MET A 604 -20.04 -24.41 24.28
C MET A 604 -19.26 -25.48 25.05
N MET A 605 -18.33 -25.11 25.94
CA MET A 605 -17.59 -26.06 26.75
C MET A 605 -18.22 -26.22 28.15
N ILE A 606 -18.46 -27.47 28.57
CA ILE A 606 -19.11 -27.87 29.83
C ILE A 606 -18.40 -27.29 31.10
N LYS A 607 -17.17 -26.77 30.95
CA LYS A 607 -16.45 -25.94 31.92
C LYS A 607 -16.13 -24.58 31.28
N GLY A 608 -17.09 -23.65 31.29
CA GLY A 608 -16.88 -22.32 30.67
C GLY A 608 -15.66 -21.59 31.24
N SER A 609 -14.76 -21.21 30.34
CA SER A 609 -13.60 -20.36 30.57
C SER A 609 -13.71 -19.11 29.68
N SER A 610 -12.63 -18.34 29.61
CA SER A 610 -12.36 -17.34 28.58
C SER A 610 -10.85 -17.28 28.40
N ASP A 611 -10.39 -16.74 27.28
CA ASP A 611 -9.03 -16.56 26.82
C ASP A 611 -8.69 -15.06 26.73
N PRO A 612 -8.78 -14.31 27.85
CA PRO A 612 -8.80 -12.87 27.83
C PRO A 612 -7.52 -12.25 27.27
N LEU A 613 -7.71 -11.28 26.39
CA LEU A 613 -6.71 -10.31 25.95
C LEU A 613 -7.24 -8.89 26.20
N VAL A 614 -6.32 -7.92 26.28
CA VAL A 614 -6.64 -6.51 26.49
C VAL A 614 -6.03 -5.68 25.37
N GLU A 615 -6.86 -4.85 24.73
CA GLU A 615 -6.38 -3.75 23.93
C GLU A 615 -6.25 -2.50 24.80
N VAL A 616 -5.07 -1.89 24.79
CA VAL A 616 -4.76 -0.65 25.50
C VAL A 616 -4.78 0.47 24.48
N ILE A 617 -5.81 1.32 24.55
CA ILE A 617 -6.08 2.36 23.56
C ILE A 617 -5.88 3.72 24.22
N ALA A 618 -4.97 4.52 23.69
CA ALA A 618 -4.75 5.89 24.15
C ALA A 618 -5.60 6.87 23.33
N HIS A 619 -6.20 7.86 23.97
CA HIS A 619 -7.00 8.91 23.32
C HIS A 619 -6.49 10.31 23.68
N SER A 620 -6.43 11.21 22.70
CA SER A 620 -6.15 12.63 22.91
C SER A 620 -7.33 13.51 22.52
N ALA A 621 -7.34 14.74 23.04
CA ALA A 621 -8.37 15.75 22.77
C ALA A 621 -8.39 16.14 21.29
N ASP A 622 -7.20 16.13 20.67
CA ASP A 622 -6.99 16.45 19.26
C ASP A 622 -7.37 15.29 18.32
N GLY A 623 -7.93 14.21 18.86
CA GLY A 623 -8.46 13.08 18.09
C GLY A 623 -7.42 12.04 17.68
N PHE A 624 -6.20 12.10 18.21
CA PHE A 624 -5.23 11.02 18.06
C PHE A 624 -5.68 9.80 18.88
N CYS A 625 -5.53 8.62 18.29
CA CYS A 625 -5.84 7.37 18.93
C CYS A 625 -5.06 6.22 18.31
N PHE A 626 -4.27 5.53 19.14
CA PHE A 626 -3.60 4.30 18.75
C PHE A 626 -3.78 3.23 19.83
N ARG A 627 -3.60 1.98 19.40
CA ARG A 627 -3.81 0.80 20.25
C ARG A 627 -2.52 0.00 20.40
N GLN A 628 -2.38 -0.65 21.54
CA GLN A 628 -1.44 -1.74 21.81
C GLN A 628 -2.24 -2.94 22.33
N ARG A 629 -1.63 -4.13 22.37
CA ARG A 629 -2.35 -5.35 22.76
C ARG A 629 -1.52 -6.20 23.71
N SER A 630 -2.18 -6.78 24.71
CA SER A 630 -1.57 -7.72 25.63
C SER A 630 -1.44 -9.13 25.03
N SER A 631 -0.70 -10.01 25.71
CA SER A 631 -0.84 -11.45 25.46
C SER A 631 -2.23 -11.96 25.87
N SER A 632 -2.72 -13.00 25.18
CA SER A 632 -3.92 -13.75 25.59
C SER A 632 -3.57 -14.72 26.73
N LYS A 633 -4.46 -14.85 27.71
CA LYS A 633 -4.30 -15.78 28.84
C LYS A 633 -5.30 -16.91 28.75
N ILE A 634 -4.84 -18.03 28.22
CA ILE A 634 -5.70 -19.18 27.92
C ILE A 634 -6.43 -19.69 29.16
N ARG A 635 -7.75 -19.86 29.04
CA ARG A 635 -8.69 -20.46 30.00
C ARG A 635 -8.65 -19.84 31.39
N SER A 636 -8.58 -18.52 31.48
CA SER A 636 -8.51 -17.78 32.74
C SER A 636 -9.58 -16.71 32.88
N LEU A 637 -10.29 -16.72 34.01
CA LEU A 637 -11.18 -15.62 34.43
C LEU A 637 -10.50 -14.65 35.40
N ASN A 638 -9.26 -14.96 35.79
CA ASN A 638 -8.43 -14.12 36.65
C ASN A 638 -7.03 -14.02 36.04
N PRO A 639 -6.91 -13.48 34.81
CA PRO A 639 -5.63 -13.40 34.11
C PRO A 639 -4.66 -12.46 34.83
N GLU A 640 -3.39 -12.81 34.82
CA GLU A 640 -2.27 -11.94 35.22
C GLU A 640 -1.37 -11.73 34.00
N TRP A 641 -1.22 -10.47 33.57
CA TRP A 641 -0.40 -10.10 32.42
C TRP A 641 0.96 -9.62 32.88
N ASN A 642 1.01 -8.66 33.80
CA ASN A 642 2.22 -7.97 34.22
C ASN A 642 3.00 -7.35 33.03
N GLU A 643 2.26 -6.83 32.05
CA GLU A 643 2.78 -6.24 30.82
C GLU A 643 2.82 -4.71 30.91
N VAL A 644 3.77 -4.08 30.24
CA VAL A 644 3.97 -2.62 30.26
C VAL A 644 3.84 -2.09 28.83
N PHE A 645 2.99 -1.07 28.68
CA PHE A 645 2.74 -0.40 27.41
C PHE A 645 3.25 1.03 27.48
N GLU A 646 3.84 1.52 26.39
CA GLU A 646 4.32 2.91 26.30
C GLU A 646 3.37 3.75 25.45
N VAL A 647 2.90 4.87 26.02
CA VAL A 647 2.10 5.88 25.33
C VAL A 647 2.98 7.13 25.12
N PRO A 648 3.54 7.32 23.91
CA PRO A 648 4.56 8.33 23.67
C PRO A 648 3.97 9.72 23.46
N VAL A 649 4.66 10.75 23.97
CA VAL A 649 4.41 12.15 23.62
C VAL A 649 5.58 12.63 22.77
N THR A 650 5.31 13.03 21.53
CA THR A 650 6.37 13.51 20.64
C THR A 650 6.76 14.94 20.96
N ARG A 651 8.00 15.34 20.62
CA ARG A 651 8.39 16.76 20.76
C ARG A 651 7.90 17.63 19.62
N SER A 652 7.71 17.03 18.44
CA SER A 652 7.30 17.72 17.23
C SER A 652 6.26 16.87 16.48
N ALA A 653 5.19 17.53 16.03
CA ALA A 653 4.19 16.95 15.16
C ALA A 653 4.61 16.96 13.68
N ASP A 654 5.66 17.71 13.32
CA ASP A 654 6.05 17.97 11.93
C ASP A 654 6.83 16.82 11.29
N THR A 655 7.30 15.87 12.10
CA THR A 655 8.15 14.75 11.66
C THR A 655 7.51 13.93 10.53
N LEU A 656 6.18 13.78 10.53
CA LEU A 656 5.49 13.12 9.42
C LEU A 656 5.55 13.96 8.13
N GLN A 657 5.33 15.27 8.24
CA GLN A 657 5.39 16.19 7.11
C GLN A 657 6.79 16.16 6.48
N GLU A 658 7.84 16.11 7.30
CA GLU A 658 9.23 15.97 6.85
C GLU A 658 9.44 14.67 6.05
N ALA A 659 9.00 13.51 6.58
CA ALA A 659 9.11 12.22 5.90
C ALA A 659 8.42 12.20 4.51
N LEU A 660 7.23 12.82 4.43
CA LEU A 660 6.48 12.93 3.19
C LEU A 660 7.13 13.91 2.20
N ALA A 661 7.57 15.07 2.70
CA ALA A 661 8.21 16.10 1.89
C ALA A 661 9.53 15.63 1.27
N GLU A 662 10.34 14.85 2.01
CA GLU A 662 11.55 14.21 1.49
C GLU A 662 11.26 13.22 0.36
N SER A 663 10.05 12.64 0.36
CA SER A 663 9.57 11.78 -0.73
C SER A 663 8.89 12.58 -1.86
N GLY A 664 8.87 13.91 -1.78
CA GLY A 664 8.20 14.81 -2.74
C GLY A 664 6.69 14.92 -2.56
N VAL A 665 6.12 14.39 -1.48
CA VAL A 665 4.69 14.50 -1.16
C VAL A 665 4.47 15.69 -0.24
N GLN A 666 3.66 16.64 -0.68
CA GLN A 666 3.24 17.77 0.14
C GLN A 666 1.80 17.57 0.60
N LEU A 667 1.56 17.59 1.91
CA LEU A 667 0.20 17.59 2.43
C LEU A 667 -0.42 18.98 2.20
N PRO A 668 -1.65 19.07 1.66
CA PRO A 668 -2.35 20.33 1.48
C PRO A 668 -2.57 21.01 2.83
N SER A 669 -2.38 22.33 2.91
CA SER A 669 -2.56 23.09 4.16
C SER A 669 -4.02 23.16 4.62
N ASP A 670 -4.96 22.98 3.69
CA ASP A 670 -6.41 22.96 3.92
C ASP A 670 -6.94 21.56 4.30
N LEU A 671 -6.18 20.51 4.01
CA LEU A 671 -6.55 19.15 4.36
C LEU A 671 -6.09 18.86 5.79
N GLU A 672 -7.02 18.90 6.74
CA GLU A 672 -6.76 18.43 8.10
C GLU A 672 -6.22 16.99 8.05
N THR A 673 -4.95 16.80 8.39
CA THR A 673 -4.27 15.50 8.35
C THR A 673 -5.06 14.41 9.11
N GLY A 674 -5.77 14.78 10.18
CA GLY A 674 -6.66 13.89 10.93
C GLY A 674 -7.85 13.35 10.14
N GLN A 675 -8.34 14.06 9.11
CA GLN A 675 -9.43 13.57 8.25
C GLN A 675 -8.93 12.54 7.23
N LEU A 676 -7.70 12.74 6.73
CA LEU A 676 -7.03 11.85 5.79
C LEU A 676 -6.56 10.56 6.49
N LEU A 677 -6.02 10.70 7.70
CA LEU A 677 -5.41 9.63 8.49
C LEU A 677 -6.14 9.40 9.82
N PRO A 678 -7.46 9.16 9.85
CA PRO A 678 -8.18 9.05 11.13
C PRO A 678 -7.84 7.76 11.86
N PRO A 679 -8.10 7.71 13.18
CA PRO A 679 -7.88 6.49 13.94
C PRO A 679 -8.71 5.35 13.39
N GLU A 680 -8.10 4.16 13.37
CA GLU A 680 -8.82 2.93 13.10
C GLU A 680 -9.79 2.69 14.26
N LYS A 681 -11.06 2.44 13.95
CA LYS A 681 -12.06 2.10 14.96
C LYS A 681 -12.25 0.59 15.02
N THR A 682 -12.26 0.03 16.21
CA THR A 682 -12.76 -1.33 16.43
C THR A 682 -14.25 -1.40 16.13
N LYS A 683 -14.73 -2.60 15.79
CA LYS A 683 -16.16 -2.88 15.69
C LYS A 683 -16.87 -2.56 17.02
N ALA A 684 -16.24 -2.84 18.16
CA ALA A 684 -16.79 -2.52 19.48
C ALA A 684 -16.98 -1.01 19.68
N GLU A 685 -15.97 -0.19 19.35
CA GLU A 685 -16.07 1.28 19.39
C GLU A 685 -17.19 1.78 18.46
N MET A 686 -17.25 1.26 17.24
CA MET A 686 -18.31 1.61 16.29
C MET A 686 -19.71 1.28 16.83
N LEU A 687 -19.88 0.11 17.45
CA LEU A 687 -21.14 -0.31 18.07
C LEU A 687 -21.50 0.56 19.29
N MET A 688 -20.51 0.93 20.11
CA MET A 688 -20.69 1.82 21.25
C MET A 688 -21.12 3.22 20.82
N GLU A 689 -20.49 3.80 19.79
CA GLU A 689 -20.85 5.09 19.21
C GLU A 689 -22.28 5.09 18.64
N ALA A 690 -22.63 4.05 17.88
CA ALA A 690 -23.96 3.88 17.32
C ALA A 690 -25.04 3.76 18.42
N GLY A 691 -24.70 3.13 19.56
CA GLY A 691 -25.57 3.02 20.72
C GLY A 691 -25.75 4.34 21.49
N GLY A 692 -24.71 5.17 21.58
CA GLY A 692 -24.72 6.45 22.29
C GLY A 692 -25.64 7.50 21.65
N ARG A 693 -25.61 7.63 20.32
CA ARG A 693 -26.48 8.57 19.59
C ARG A 693 -27.97 8.30 19.83
N LYS A 694 -28.35 7.03 19.99
CA LYS A 694 -29.73 6.60 20.26
C LYS A 694 -30.26 7.06 21.61
N ARG A 695 -29.40 7.29 22.62
CA ARG A 695 -29.83 7.79 23.94
C ARG A 695 -30.17 9.28 23.95
N ARG A 696 -29.52 10.10 23.11
CA ARG A 696 -29.88 11.51 22.97
C ARG A 696 -31.19 11.72 22.19
N ALA A 697 -31.57 10.78 21.32
CA ALA A 697 -32.79 10.87 20.51
C ALA A 697 -34.05 10.24 21.13
N SER A 698 -33.98 9.48 22.24
CA SER A 698 -35.09 8.62 22.71
C SER A 698 -35.72 8.99 24.06
N VAL A 699 -35.75 10.28 24.44
CA VAL A 699 -36.47 10.70 25.65
C VAL A 699 -37.95 11.02 25.39
N SER A 700 -38.46 11.03 24.14
CA SER A 700 -39.85 11.46 23.88
C SER A 700 -40.78 10.53 23.08
N SER A 701 -40.38 9.32 22.67
CA SER A 701 -41.33 8.44 21.96
C SER A 701 -40.91 6.97 22.04
N LEU A 702 -41.77 6.15 22.64
CA LEU A 702 -41.65 4.69 22.63
C LEU A 702 -42.99 4.09 22.22
N CYS A 703 -42.90 3.13 21.29
CA CYS A 703 -43.91 2.17 20.81
C CYS A 703 -44.63 2.49 19.48
N SER A 704 -43.91 2.38 18.36
CA SER A 704 -44.48 1.97 17.06
C SER A 704 -43.51 1.05 16.30
N GLU A 705 -44.03 0.20 15.41
CA GLU A 705 -43.26 -0.72 14.55
C GLU A 705 -42.34 0.02 13.57
N GLU A 706 -42.64 1.28 13.24
CA GLU A 706 -41.80 2.17 12.42
C GLU A 706 -40.39 2.34 13.00
N VAL A 707 -40.28 2.36 14.33
CA VAL A 707 -39.00 2.46 15.04
C VAL A 707 -38.11 1.23 14.82
N VAL A 708 -38.67 0.07 14.44
CA VAL A 708 -37.89 -1.14 14.11
C VAL A 708 -37.36 -1.09 12.68
N GLN A 709 -38.10 -0.50 11.74
CA GLN A 709 -37.69 -0.32 10.35
C GLN A 709 -36.58 0.74 10.24
N GLU A 710 -36.74 1.91 10.88
CA GLU A 710 -35.69 2.95 10.97
C GLU A 710 -34.38 2.42 11.59
N ARG A 711 -34.47 1.39 12.46
CA ARG A 711 -33.30 0.77 13.11
C ARG A 711 -32.45 -0.06 12.16
N LYS A 712 -33.03 -0.72 11.15
CA LYS A 712 -32.27 -1.45 10.13
C LYS A 712 -31.62 -0.46 9.16
N GLU A 713 -32.40 0.53 8.73
CA GLU A 713 -31.94 1.56 7.80
C GLU A 713 -30.80 2.40 8.38
N SER A 714 -30.87 2.81 9.66
CA SER A 714 -29.79 3.58 10.30
C SER A 714 -28.49 2.80 10.49
N GLY A 715 -28.54 1.50 10.76
CA GLY A 715 -27.34 0.66 10.88
C GLY A 715 -26.61 0.49 9.56
N GLU A 716 -27.34 0.13 8.51
CA GLU A 716 -26.80 -0.02 7.15
C GLU A 716 -26.25 1.31 6.60
N MET A 717 -26.93 2.43 6.89
CA MET A 717 -26.48 3.76 6.51
C MET A 717 -25.12 4.14 7.13
N THR A 718 -24.82 3.71 8.36
CA THR A 718 -23.51 3.98 8.98
C THR A 718 -22.36 3.19 8.34
N SER A 719 -22.57 1.90 8.02
CA SER A 719 -21.55 1.08 7.36
C SER A 719 -21.27 1.57 5.93
N HIS A 720 -22.32 1.92 5.19
CA HIS A 720 -22.20 2.50 3.86
C HIS A 720 -21.42 3.82 3.89
N GLN A 721 -21.75 4.72 4.82
CA GLN A 721 -21.07 6.01 4.95
C GLN A 721 -19.58 5.86 5.31
N GLN A 722 -19.23 4.92 6.18
CA GLN A 722 -17.83 4.64 6.50
C GLN A 722 -17.07 4.07 5.31
N SER A 723 -17.67 3.14 4.56
CA SER A 723 -17.10 2.62 3.32
C SER A 723 -16.86 3.75 2.31
N LEU A 724 -17.83 4.67 2.18
CA LEU A 724 -17.71 5.85 1.32
C LEU A 724 -16.58 6.78 1.76
N ASN A 725 -16.49 7.09 3.05
CA ASN A 725 -15.42 7.93 3.61
C ASN A 725 -14.04 7.28 3.41
N GLU A 726 -13.95 5.97 3.58
CA GLU A 726 -12.71 5.24 3.35
C GLU A 726 -12.28 5.26 1.88
N ARG A 727 -13.24 5.15 0.94
CA ARG A 727 -12.97 5.33 -0.49
C ARG A 727 -12.47 6.74 -0.80
N LYS A 728 -13.09 7.77 -0.22
CA LYS A 728 -12.65 9.17 -0.39
C LYS A 728 -11.22 9.39 0.09
N ARG A 729 -10.85 8.83 1.25
CA ARG A 729 -9.47 8.91 1.78
C ARG A 729 -8.46 8.18 0.92
N LYS A 730 -8.79 6.96 0.48
CA LYS A 730 -7.96 6.21 -0.48
C LYS A 730 -7.74 7.05 -1.74
N GLN A 731 -8.79 7.66 -2.28
CA GLN A 731 -8.70 8.51 -3.46
C GLN A 731 -7.85 9.78 -3.21
N ALA A 732 -8.03 10.44 -2.07
CA ALA A 732 -7.21 11.60 -1.69
C ALA A 732 -5.72 11.22 -1.57
N TRP A 733 -5.40 10.08 -0.94
CA TRP A 733 -4.04 9.57 -0.86
C TRP A 733 -3.44 9.27 -2.25
N VAL A 734 -4.22 8.60 -3.11
CA VAL A 734 -3.82 8.34 -4.50
C VAL A 734 -3.50 9.66 -5.21
N SER A 735 -4.37 10.67 -5.10
CA SER A 735 -4.17 11.98 -5.70
C SER A 735 -2.88 12.67 -5.21
N LEU A 736 -2.56 12.57 -3.91
CA LEU A 736 -1.31 13.13 -3.36
C LEU A 736 -0.07 12.44 -3.92
N ILE A 737 -0.09 11.11 -3.99
CA ILE A 737 1.03 10.33 -4.55
C ILE A 737 1.19 10.62 -6.05
N THR A 738 0.08 10.69 -6.81
CA THR A 738 0.11 11.03 -8.23
C THR A 738 0.65 12.43 -8.47
N ALA A 739 0.23 13.43 -7.69
CA ALA A 739 0.75 14.78 -7.79
C ALA A 739 2.27 14.85 -7.48
N ALA A 740 2.74 14.11 -6.47
CA ALA A 740 4.16 14.00 -6.15
C ALA A 740 4.96 13.33 -7.29
N ALA A 741 4.39 12.28 -7.88
CA ALA A 741 4.98 11.59 -9.03
C ALA A 741 5.14 12.53 -10.25
N GLU A 742 4.12 13.33 -10.54
CA GLU A 742 4.11 14.36 -11.58
C GLU A 742 5.16 15.44 -11.30
N ALA A 743 5.17 16.03 -10.10
CA ALA A 743 6.10 17.10 -9.72
C ALA A 743 7.58 16.69 -9.84
N GLN A 744 7.93 15.47 -9.40
CA GLN A 744 9.31 14.96 -9.52
C GLN A 744 9.74 14.77 -10.98
N SER A 745 8.80 14.59 -11.91
CA SER A 745 9.12 14.49 -13.35
C SER A 745 9.52 15.86 -13.90
N VAL A 746 8.92 16.94 -13.39
CA VAL A 746 9.22 18.33 -13.79
C VAL A 746 10.56 18.80 -13.24
N THR A 747 10.88 18.60 -11.95
CA THR A 747 12.11 19.13 -11.35
C THR A 747 13.39 18.54 -11.95
N LYS A 748 13.37 17.25 -12.32
CA LYS A 748 14.51 16.59 -12.99
C LYS A 748 14.77 17.17 -14.39
N GLN A 749 13.76 17.79 -15.01
CA GLN A 749 13.89 18.50 -16.28
C GLN A 749 14.63 19.83 -16.10
N GLU A 750 14.33 20.58 -15.04
CA GLU A 750 14.92 21.91 -14.78
C GLU A 750 16.38 21.85 -14.30
N SER A 751 16.73 20.86 -13.46
CA SER A 751 18.10 20.73 -12.93
C SER A 751 19.13 20.30 -13.98
N ARG A 752 18.67 19.92 -15.18
CA ARG A 752 19.51 19.47 -16.31
C ARG A 752 19.64 20.51 -17.42
N LEU A 753 18.99 21.67 -17.29
CA LEU A 753 19.21 22.80 -18.20
C LEU A 753 20.57 23.43 -17.89
N PRO A 754 21.35 23.84 -18.92
CA PRO A 754 22.59 24.60 -18.72
C PRO A 754 22.33 25.80 -17.80
N GLU A 755 23.28 26.10 -16.90
CA GLU A 755 23.14 27.15 -15.87
C GLU A 755 22.70 28.50 -16.46
N GLU A 756 23.18 28.83 -17.66
CA GLU A 756 22.83 30.01 -18.45
C GLU A 756 21.33 30.08 -18.81
N VAL A 757 20.72 28.95 -19.18
CA VAL A 757 19.28 28.84 -19.49
C VAL A 757 18.45 28.93 -18.22
N ARG A 758 18.93 28.33 -17.12
CA ARG A 758 18.30 28.43 -15.80
C ARG A 758 18.26 29.87 -15.29
N LEU A 759 19.39 30.59 -15.40
CA LEU A 759 19.50 32.00 -15.03
C LEU A 759 18.63 32.88 -15.95
N GLY A 760 18.51 32.54 -17.24
CA GLY A 760 17.63 33.24 -18.18
C GLY A 760 16.14 33.07 -17.84
N ALA A 761 15.68 31.85 -17.55
CA ALA A 761 14.29 31.56 -17.19
C ALA A 761 13.88 32.22 -15.86
N ALA A 762 14.76 32.18 -14.85
CA ALA A 762 14.53 32.86 -13.57
C ALA A 762 14.38 34.38 -13.72
N ARG A 763 15.13 34.98 -14.66
CA ARG A 763 15.05 36.41 -14.98
C ARG A 763 13.73 36.78 -15.65
N ILE A 764 13.23 35.92 -16.56
CA ILE A 764 11.93 36.11 -17.23
C ILE A 764 10.78 35.98 -16.22
N VAL A 765 10.83 35.01 -15.30
CA VAL A 765 9.79 34.84 -14.27
C VAL A 765 9.76 36.06 -13.33
N ALA A 766 10.92 36.57 -12.90
CA ALA A 766 11.00 37.79 -12.10
C ALA A 766 10.45 39.04 -12.84
N ASP A 767 10.73 39.17 -14.14
CA ASP A 767 10.19 40.25 -14.96
C ASP A 767 8.68 40.10 -15.21
N THR A 768 8.15 38.88 -15.18
CA THR A 768 6.71 38.61 -15.39
C THR A 768 5.90 38.82 -14.11
N GLU A 769 6.46 38.50 -12.94
CA GLU A 769 5.86 38.83 -11.64
C GLU A 769 5.79 40.35 -11.41
N ASP A 770 6.80 41.12 -11.86
CA ASP A 770 6.78 42.59 -11.79
C ASP A 770 5.75 43.24 -12.75
N VAL A 771 5.34 42.51 -13.81
CA VAL A 771 4.27 42.91 -14.73
C VAL A 771 2.88 42.54 -14.22
N LEU A 772 2.74 41.42 -13.50
CA LEU A 772 1.48 40.97 -12.91
C LEU A 772 1.11 41.77 -11.65
N LEU A 773 2.09 42.13 -10.82
CA LEU A 773 1.89 43.04 -9.67
C LEU A 773 1.44 44.46 -10.07
N ARG A 774 1.60 44.85 -11.34
CA ARG A 774 1.10 46.14 -11.86
C ARG A 774 -0.31 46.08 -12.44
N ARG A 775 -0.94 44.91 -12.53
CA ARG A 775 -2.29 44.74 -13.12
C ARG A 775 -3.41 44.48 -12.11
N GLU A 776 -3.11 44.26 -10.83
CA GLU A 776 -4.12 44.14 -9.76
C GLU A 776 -4.54 45.51 -9.20
N ASN A 777 -5.13 46.35 -10.05
CA ASN A 777 -5.93 47.51 -9.63
C ASN A 777 -6.89 47.86 -10.77
N ILE A 778 -8.00 47.14 -10.91
CA ILE A 778 -9.26 47.60 -11.53
C ILE A 778 -10.41 46.63 -11.18
N VAL A 779 -11.31 47.15 -10.33
CA VAL A 779 -12.78 46.97 -10.26
C VAL A 779 -13.38 45.57 -10.03
N ALA A 780 -13.87 45.38 -8.81
CA ALA A 780 -14.91 44.42 -8.45
C ALA A 780 -16.30 44.93 -8.87
N CYS A 781 -17.12 44.03 -9.43
CA CYS A 781 -18.57 44.18 -9.52
C CYS A 781 -19.24 42.85 -9.17
N ASP A 782 -19.95 42.85 -8.04
CA ASP A 782 -20.82 41.78 -7.58
C ASP A 782 -21.99 41.55 -8.55
N THR A 783 -22.36 40.29 -8.77
CA THR A 783 -23.73 39.97 -9.20
C THR A 783 -24.18 38.65 -8.60
N VAL A 784 -25.04 38.77 -7.60
CA VAL A 784 -25.81 37.72 -6.93
C VAL A 784 -26.93 37.24 -7.85
N TRP A 785 -27.05 35.93 -8.10
CA TRP A 785 -28.24 35.33 -8.69
C TRP A 785 -28.98 34.47 -7.67
N LYS A 786 -30.20 34.91 -7.36
CA LYS A 786 -31.24 34.18 -6.62
C LYS A 786 -31.75 33.01 -7.46
N VAL A 787 -31.96 31.86 -6.82
CA VAL A 787 -32.77 30.75 -7.36
C VAL A 787 -34.12 30.79 -6.65
N GLU A 788 -35.16 31.14 -7.40
CA GLU A 788 -36.55 30.89 -7.02
C GLU A 788 -36.96 29.51 -7.54
N GLY A 789 -37.63 28.73 -6.67
CA GLY A 789 -38.20 27.44 -7.00
C GLY A 789 -39.54 27.59 -7.71
N ASP A 790 -39.91 26.59 -8.50
CA ASP A 790 -41.27 26.45 -8.98
C ASP A 790 -41.69 24.98 -8.98
N GLU A 791 -42.84 24.73 -8.37
CA GLU A 791 -43.52 23.46 -8.23
C GLU A 791 -44.46 23.25 -9.43
N GLY A 792 -44.53 22.03 -9.97
CA GLY A 792 -45.52 21.74 -11.00
C GLY A 792 -45.50 20.30 -11.51
N LYS A 793 -46.24 19.40 -10.84
CA LYS A 793 -46.70 18.13 -11.42
C LYS A 793 -47.76 18.39 -12.50
N PRO A 794 -47.95 17.46 -13.45
CA PRO A 794 -49.18 16.70 -13.38
C PRO A 794 -49.03 15.19 -13.64
N GLU A 795 -50.01 14.47 -13.12
CA GLU A 795 -50.25 13.03 -13.21
C GLU A 795 -50.62 12.59 -14.64
N GLY A 796 -50.27 11.35 -14.98
CA GLY A 796 -50.71 10.66 -16.18
C GLY A 796 -50.45 9.16 -16.07
N GLU A 797 -51.55 8.38 -15.99
CA GLU A 797 -51.62 6.93 -15.84
C GLU A 797 -51.31 6.12 -17.12
N CYS A 798 -51.22 4.79 -16.94
CA CYS A 798 -51.24 3.68 -17.92
C CYS A 798 -49.89 3.36 -18.62
N CYS A 799 -49.37 2.13 -18.68
CA CYS A 799 -49.95 0.78 -18.76
C CYS A 799 -49.06 -0.31 -18.12
N ALA A 800 -49.70 -1.41 -17.73
CA ALA A 800 -49.12 -2.67 -17.28
C ALA A 800 -48.49 -3.51 -18.42
N ALA A 801 -47.48 -4.34 -18.11
CA ALA A 801 -47.35 -5.74 -18.55
C ALA A 801 -46.08 -6.44 -18.02
N ALA A 802 -46.28 -7.68 -17.53
CA ALA A 802 -45.40 -8.88 -17.51
C ALA A 802 -44.10 -8.83 -16.65
N GLU A 803 -43.99 -9.65 -15.57
CA GLU A 803 -43.51 -11.05 -15.57
C GLU A 803 -42.15 -11.21 -16.26
N GLY A 804 -41.07 -11.75 -15.71
CA GLY A 804 -40.76 -12.50 -14.49
C GLY A 804 -39.47 -13.29 -14.82
N CYS A 805 -38.51 -13.42 -13.90
CA CYS A 805 -37.53 -14.52 -13.95
C CYS A 805 -36.75 -14.65 -12.64
N ARG A 806 -36.94 -15.82 -12.00
CA ARG A 806 -36.09 -16.37 -10.94
C ARG A 806 -34.85 -16.98 -11.57
N PHE A 807 -33.71 -16.89 -10.91
CA PHE A 807 -32.56 -17.76 -11.18
C PHE A 807 -32.17 -18.53 -9.92
N MET A 808 -31.89 -19.83 -10.14
CA MET A 808 -31.11 -20.71 -9.28
C MET A 808 -29.67 -20.22 -9.17
#